data_AF-A0A2S7PVJ9-F1
#
_entry.id   AF-A0A2S7PVJ9-F1
#
_cell.length_a   1.000
_cell.length_b   1.000
_cell.length_c   1.000
_cell.angle_alpha   90.00
_cell.angle_beta   90.00
_cell.angle_gamma   90.00
#
_symmetry.space_group_name_H-M   'P 1'
#
loop_
_entity.id
_entity.type
_entity.pdbx_description
1 polymer ?
#
loop_
_entity_poly.entity_id
_entity_poly.type
_entity_poly.pdbx_seq_one_letter_code
_entity_poly.pdbx_strand_id
1 'polypeptide(L)'
;MHCERDFPASQTENKAPAAHQIAEPDDKSKMSTSILTAALTLGSFFKTLYLFPKNDIQTMILPVTCIGLSGALTNSYSRSSSPTQPAEDIGCILLRAPHTFFWVYLNVLLFSISNQRSPKAILEDQINKPWRPLPAGRINSASARRLLVLLIPALLLISRYILGALEETMQCLLLTWIYNDLGGSDEHFFLRNIVNSLAYFSYGSGALRVATAAPNSIPADAVRWLCIISAMILTTMQVQDLKDQAGDRATNRSTLPLSLGDKFCRYSISVGVLAWSLVAPRYWSLGLLNSSVPFVLGVLITCRLAFFRSPQADALTYKLWSLWLISICCLPLVRIWPDSQLFSVWQILGKAKYMVFLTLSLAFYLILVRILRHRRCFQHHQLAAAHATKTSANGAAEQCHEMAFSDAQKIYSSLFNKEFPFMFMKGIQFALFRQYAVPSIASVLARSNRLSCPKNIPLRYAETEILFLEFALREWGSRSWLQAITRTKAMHETMRKRGIATEEDMLFTLATLATQPVELIERYEWRALTDVELCAVGTLYRGIGEALGIEYSTFLALPHASNEKVSLKSSLSGLQFYHALHSWQKSYEAHAFAYTPDTHLLATTAMNFFLCSIPTKILKSFSISCLTVPMDLPLRTAIGFSSPSPTLARIINASLNIRRFIILHMLLPRPNFLTVRRTVDVETSESLYTTGDKESDSYIKGIRRTSYIQSPYFVAPTIWNRYLSPTAVWYRVVGLPVPGNNDDTDYQSSGYKVSISINNCMAQS
;
A
#
# COMPACT_ATOMS: atom_id res chain seq x y z
N MET A 1 34.26 39.48 -64.14
CA MET A 1 34.43 40.69 -63.31
C MET A 1 34.19 40.28 -61.85
N HIS A 2 35.10 39.52 -61.22
CA HIS A 2 36.30 39.96 -60.48
C HIS A 2 36.01 41.03 -59.42
N CYS A 3 35.95 40.63 -58.14
CA CYS A 3 37.04 40.88 -57.19
C CYS A 3 36.80 40.10 -55.89
N GLU A 4 37.74 39.19 -55.57
CA GLU A 4 37.88 38.47 -54.31
C GLU A 4 38.46 39.38 -53.22
N ARG A 5 38.20 39.03 -51.95
CA ARG A 5 38.60 39.81 -50.76
C ARG A 5 39.96 39.36 -50.26
N ASP A 6 40.86 40.33 -50.13
CA ASP A 6 42.20 40.17 -49.57
C ASP A 6 42.21 40.16 -48.02
N PHE A 7 43.00 39.23 -47.48
CA PHE A 7 43.71 39.33 -46.20
C PHE A 7 45.01 40.14 -46.39
N PRO A 8 45.62 40.71 -45.32
CA PRO A 8 46.80 40.02 -44.79
C PRO A 8 47.00 40.13 -43.26
N ALA A 9 47.90 39.26 -42.81
CA ALA A 9 48.27 38.90 -41.45
C ALA A 9 48.93 40.00 -40.60
N SER A 10 48.84 39.87 -39.27
CA SER A 10 49.91 40.28 -38.36
C SER A 10 49.90 39.51 -37.04
N GLN A 11 51.10 39.39 -36.50
CA GLN A 11 51.59 38.53 -35.44
C GLN A 11 50.97 38.79 -34.06
N THR A 12 50.61 37.72 -33.34
CA THR A 12 50.31 37.76 -31.91
C THR A 12 51.58 37.51 -31.10
N GLU A 13 52.18 38.58 -30.58
CA GLU A 13 53.20 38.53 -29.52
C GLU A 13 52.59 38.67 -28.12
N ASN A 14 53.22 37.95 -27.20
CA ASN A 14 52.90 37.76 -25.79
C ASN A 14 52.65 39.03 -24.98
N LYS A 15 51.52 39.07 -24.26
CA LYS A 15 51.42 39.70 -22.92
C LYS A 15 50.65 38.76 -21.97
N ALA A 16 51.35 38.26 -20.96
CA ALA A 16 50.80 37.45 -19.88
C ALA A 16 49.78 38.25 -19.04
N PRO A 17 48.64 37.66 -18.63
CA PRO A 17 47.86 38.18 -17.53
C PRO A 17 48.36 37.63 -16.18
N ALA A 18 48.33 38.51 -15.19
CA ALA A 18 48.84 38.34 -13.84
C ALA A 18 48.38 37.05 -13.15
N ALA A 19 49.33 36.40 -12.48
CA ALA A 19 49.08 35.32 -11.54
C ALA A 19 48.20 35.82 -10.38
N HIS A 20 46.92 35.43 -10.40
CA HIS A 20 46.11 35.44 -9.18
C HIS A 20 46.72 34.40 -8.23
N GLN A 21 47.33 34.88 -7.14
CA GLN A 21 47.62 34.05 -5.97
C GLN A 21 46.29 33.48 -5.47
N ILE A 22 46.07 32.19 -5.72
CA ILE A 22 45.07 31.40 -5.00
C ILE A 22 45.61 31.32 -3.58
N ALA A 23 44.97 32.03 -2.65
CA ALA A 23 45.24 31.89 -1.23
C ALA A 23 45.12 30.41 -0.86
N GLU A 24 46.18 29.82 -0.31
CA GLU A 24 46.12 28.48 0.25
C GLU A 24 45.00 28.43 1.30
N PRO A 25 44.12 27.42 1.27
CA PRO A 25 43.08 27.31 2.28
C PRO A 25 43.72 27.15 3.65
N ASP A 26 43.38 28.09 4.53
CA ASP A 26 43.75 28.22 5.94
C ASP A 26 43.78 26.86 6.65
N ASP A 27 44.79 26.57 7.46
CA ASP A 27 45.03 25.23 8.04
C ASP A 27 43.83 24.71 8.86
N LYS A 28 43.03 25.63 9.44
CA LYS A 28 41.78 25.32 10.14
C LYS A 28 40.66 24.83 9.22
N SER A 29 40.63 25.29 7.97
CA SER A 29 39.69 24.87 6.91
C SER A 29 40.04 23.47 6.38
N LYS A 30 41.35 23.18 6.19
CA LYS A 30 41.82 21.83 5.85
C LYS A 30 41.54 20.84 6.99
N MET A 31 41.75 21.24 8.23
CA MET A 31 41.48 20.41 9.41
C MET A 31 39.98 20.14 9.62
N SER A 32 39.11 21.14 9.47
CA SER A 32 37.65 20.94 9.58
C SER A 32 37.10 20.05 8.47
N THR A 33 37.63 20.19 7.25
CA THR A 33 37.27 19.35 6.09
C THR A 33 37.76 17.91 6.28
N SER A 34 38.96 17.71 6.85
CA SER A 34 39.51 16.40 7.19
C SER A 34 38.70 15.70 8.29
N ILE A 35 38.34 16.42 9.36
CA ILE A 35 37.50 15.89 10.45
C ILE A 35 36.10 15.52 9.95
N LEU A 36 35.49 16.36 9.11
CA LEU A 36 34.18 16.06 8.51
C LEU A 36 34.26 14.84 7.58
N THR A 37 35.33 14.73 6.78
CA THR A 37 35.55 13.58 5.89
C THR A 37 35.80 12.29 6.69
N ALA A 38 36.57 12.37 7.77
CA ALA A 38 36.78 11.24 8.70
C ALA A 38 35.47 10.83 9.39
N ALA A 39 34.66 11.78 9.85
CA ALA A 39 33.37 11.53 10.47
C ALA A 39 32.35 10.90 9.49
N LEU A 40 32.32 11.37 8.24
CA LEU A 40 31.48 10.80 7.18
C LEU A 40 31.94 9.39 6.79
N THR A 41 33.26 9.16 6.74
CA THR A 41 33.85 7.83 6.47
C THR A 41 33.53 6.84 7.59
N LEU A 42 33.66 7.28 8.85
CA LEU A 42 33.36 6.49 10.03
C LEU A 42 31.86 6.18 10.13
N GLY A 43 31.00 7.17 9.85
CA GLY A 43 29.54 6.98 9.78
C GLY A 43 29.14 6.00 8.66
N SER A 44 29.80 6.05 7.50
CA SER A 44 29.59 5.10 6.41
C SER A 44 30.02 3.68 6.79
N PHE A 45 31.13 3.54 7.52
CA PHE A 45 31.63 2.27 8.04
C PHE A 45 30.66 1.64 9.06
N PHE A 46 30.22 2.40 10.07
CA PHE A 46 29.23 1.92 11.04
C PHE A 46 27.90 1.55 10.40
N LYS A 47 27.44 2.33 9.41
CA LYS A 47 26.26 1.98 8.62
C LYS A 47 26.45 0.65 7.90
N THR A 48 27.62 0.39 7.33
CA THR A 48 27.94 -0.90 6.69
C THR A 48 27.92 -2.04 7.70
N LEU A 49 28.51 -1.88 8.89
CA LEU A 49 28.47 -2.88 9.96
C LEU A 49 27.03 -3.17 10.43
N TYR A 50 26.18 -2.15 10.54
CA TYR A 50 24.77 -2.31 10.90
C TYR A 50 23.96 -3.04 9.82
N LEU A 51 24.25 -2.80 8.55
CA LEU A 51 23.50 -3.40 7.44
C LEU A 51 23.74 -4.91 7.31
N PHE A 52 24.87 -5.45 7.80
CA PHE A 52 25.14 -6.89 7.75
C PHE A 52 24.08 -7.72 8.50
N PRO A 53 23.89 -7.56 9.83
CA PRO A 53 22.94 -8.35 10.61
C PRO A 53 21.55 -7.72 10.69
N LYS A 54 21.23 -6.69 9.89
CA LYS A 54 19.99 -5.91 10.03
C LYS A 54 18.71 -6.75 10.09
N ASN A 55 18.58 -7.77 9.25
CA ASN A 55 17.43 -8.69 9.29
C ASN A 55 17.45 -9.59 10.52
N ASP A 56 18.65 -9.95 10.99
CA ASP A 56 18.89 -10.85 12.10
C ASP A 56 18.68 -10.17 13.46
N ILE A 57 18.50 -8.84 13.50
CA ILE A 57 18.17 -8.10 14.71
C ILE A 57 16.88 -8.64 15.35
N GLN A 58 15.80 -8.72 14.56
CA GLN A 58 14.50 -9.13 15.07
C GLN A 58 14.41 -10.65 15.24
N THR A 59 15.18 -11.40 14.45
CA THR A 59 15.01 -12.85 14.34
C THR A 59 16.00 -13.60 15.20
N MET A 60 17.17 -13.05 15.53
CA MET A 60 18.19 -13.73 16.31
C MET A 60 18.69 -12.88 17.47
N ILE A 61 19.11 -11.64 17.23
CA ILE A 61 19.76 -10.81 18.26
C ILE A 61 18.80 -10.53 19.42
N LEU A 62 17.59 -10.02 19.13
CA LEU A 62 16.59 -9.75 20.17
C LEU A 62 16.11 -11.03 20.86
N PRO A 63 15.65 -12.10 20.17
CA PRO A 63 15.23 -13.33 20.82
C PRO A 63 16.30 -13.96 21.71
N VAL A 64 17.55 -14.06 21.24
CA VAL A 64 18.65 -14.66 22.01
C VAL A 64 19.01 -13.80 23.22
N THR A 65 19.03 -12.47 23.05
CA THR A 65 19.22 -11.55 24.20
C THR A 65 18.09 -11.74 25.22
N CYS A 66 16.85 -11.90 24.76
CA CYS A 66 15.71 -12.21 25.63
C CYS A 66 15.88 -13.55 26.34
N ILE A 67 16.38 -14.61 25.69
CA ILE A 67 16.68 -15.91 26.34
C ILE A 67 17.69 -15.72 27.48
N GLY A 68 18.79 -15.01 27.21
CA GLY A 68 19.83 -14.79 28.22
C GLY A 68 19.32 -14.01 29.42
N LEU A 69 18.62 -12.90 29.19
CA LEU A 69 18.10 -12.04 30.26
C LEU A 69 16.92 -12.67 31.00
N SER A 70 15.96 -13.26 30.28
CA SER A 70 14.83 -13.95 30.92
C SER A 70 15.31 -15.13 31.75
N GLY A 71 16.33 -15.84 31.27
CA GLY A 71 16.99 -16.89 32.00
C GLY A 71 17.66 -16.38 33.27
N ALA A 72 18.53 -15.37 33.16
CA ALA A 72 19.27 -14.82 34.29
C ALA A 72 18.39 -14.21 35.39
N LEU A 73 17.26 -13.60 34.99
CA LEU A 73 16.31 -13.00 35.93
C LEU A 73 15.42 -14.03 36.62
N THR A 74 15.37 -15.28 36.13
CA THR A 74 14.55 -16.35 36.72
C THR A 74 15.30 -17.13 37.79
N ASN A 75 14.71 -17.20 38.99
CA ASN A 75 15.24 -17.96 40.13
C ASN A 75 15.50 -19.45 39.84
N SER A 76 14.90 -20.01 38.80
CA SER A 76 15.09 -21.39 38.33
C SER A 76 16.46 -21.63 37.69
N TYR A 77 17.15 -20.59 37.21
CA TYR A 77 18.43 -20.72 36.51
C TYR A 77 19.60 -20.06 37.26
N SER A 78 19.33 -19.12 38.16
CA SER A 78 20.39 -18.45 38.94
C SER A 78 20.89 -19.26 40.14
N ARG A 79 20.30 -20.42 40.45
CA ARG A 79 20.79 -21.31 41.53
C ARG A 79 21.82 -22.30 41.01
N SER A 80 23.07 -21.85 40.88
CA SER A 80 24.18 -22.79 40.97
C SER A 80 24.28 -23.29 42.41
N SER A 81 24.43 -24.60 42.55
CA SER A 81 24.52 -25.45 43.72
C SER A 81 25.54 -25.03 44.79
N SER A 82 25.29 -23.95 45.54
CA SER A 82 25.84 -23.75 46.89
C SER A 82 24.91 -22.88 47.73
N PRO A 83 24.46 -23.30 48.94
CA PRO A 83 23.56 -22.53 49.79
C PRO A 83 24.14 -21.22 50.36
N THR A 84 25.39 -20.90 50.04
CA THR A 84 26.19 -19.87 50.74
C THR A 84 26.44 -18.59 49.94
N GLN A 85 25.99 -18.46 48.69
CA GLN A 85 26.11 -17.20 47.94
C GLN A 85 24.81 -16.37 48.02
N PRO A 86 24.91 -15.06 48.34
CA PRO A 86 23.74 -14.18 48.34
C PRO A 86 23.14 -14.11 46.93
N ALA A 87 21.81 -14.04 46.84
CA ALA A 87 21.12 -13.86 45.57
C ALA A 87 21.66 -12.59 44.86
N GLU A 88 22.13 -12.73 43.62
CA GLU A 88 22.57 -11.56 42.84
C GLU A 88 21.41 -10.56 42.71
N ASP A 89 21.72 -9.28 42.91
CA ASP A 89 20.76 -8.19 42.75
C ASP A 89 20.27 -8.12 41.29
N ILE A 90 18.94 -7.98 41.12
CA ILE A 90 18.29 -7.77 39.82
C ILE A 90 18.93 -6.57 39.10
N GLY A 91 19.32 -5.54 39.84
CA GLY A 91 20.05 -4.38 39.31
C GLY A 91 21.35 -4.76 38.59
N CYS A 92 22.13 -5.69 39.15
CA CYS A 92 23.38 -6.17 38.55
C CYS A 92 23.13 -6.93 37.24
N ILE A 93 22.07 -7.76 37.18
CA ILE A 93 21.71 -8.50 35.96
C ILE A 93 21.26 -7.53 34.85
N LEU A 94 20.49 -6.50 35.19
CA LEU A 94 20.05 -5.48 34.24
C LEU A 94 21.23 -4.66 33.68
N LEU A 95 22.26 -4.37 34.50
CA LEU A 95 23.49 -3.70 34.04
C LEU A 95 24.30 -4.56 33.06
N ARG A 96 24.10 -5.89 33.04
CA ARG A 96 24.72 -6.81 32.07
C ARG A 96 23.89 -6.96 30.78
N ALA A 97 22.72 -6.33 30.67
CA ALA A 97 21.92 -6.36 29.45
C ALA A 97 22.63 -5.78 28.21
N PRO A 98 23.35 -4.64 28.30
CA PRO A 98 24.15 -4.13 27.18
C PRO A 98 25.26 -5.10 26.76
N HIS A 99 25.93 -5.74 27.74
CA HIS A 99 26.98 -6.73 27.48
C HIS A 99 26.43 -7.99 26.78
N THR A 100 25.27 -8.47 27.25
CA THR A 100 24.57 -9.62 26.64
C THR A 100 24.19 -9.30 25.20
N PHE A 101 23.53 -8.17 24.96
CA PHE A 101 23.18 -7.71 23.62
C PHE A 101 24.43 -7.56 22.74
N PHE A 102 25.50 -6.98 23.27
CA PHE A 102 26.74 -6.76 22.54
C PHE A 102 27.42 -8.07 22.14
N TRP A 103 27.49 -9.05 23.04
CA TRP A 103 28.02 -10.38 22.73
C TRP A 103 27.25 -11.06 21.60
N VAL A 104 25.92 -11.05 21.68
CA VAL A 104 25.05 -11.63 20.65
C VAL A 104 25.23 -10.89 19.33
N TYR A 105 25.22 -9.55 19.36
CA TYR A 105 25.39 -8.71 18.18
C TYR A 105 26.70 -9.01 17.45
N LEU A 106 27.83 -9.10 18.17
CA LEU A 106 29.13 -9.37 17.54
C LEU A 106 29.22 -10.77 16.92
N ASN A 107 28.69 -11.79 17.60
CA ASN A 107 28.64 -13.15 17.05
C ASN A 107 27.73 -13.24 15.81
N VAL A 108 26.58 -12.57 15.82
CA VAL A 108 25.69 -12.51 14.65
C VAL A 108 26.31 -11.68 13.54
N LEU A 109 27.01 -10.59 13.84
CA LEU A 109 27.73 -9.77 12.85
C LEU A 109 28.76 -10.61 12.09
N LEU A 110 29.58 -11.40 12.78
CA LEU A 110 30.53 -12.32 12.14
C LEU A 110 29.83 -13.34 11.24
N PHE A 111 28.75 -13.95 11.73
CA PHE A 111 27.93 -14.85 10.93
C PHE A 111 27.40 -14.16 9.66
N SER A 112 26.82 -12.96 9.79
CA SER A 112 26.23 -12.23 8.67
C SER A 112 27.27 -11.78 7.65
N ILE A 113 28.49 -11.39 8.07
CA ILE A 113 29.59 -11.09 7.14
C ILE A 113 30.03 -12.37 6.41
N SER A 114 30.16 -13.48 7.13
CA SER A 114 30.52 -14.78 6.54
C SER A 114 29.49 -15.26 5.52
N ASN A 115 28.20 -15.15 5.84
CA ASN A 115 27.08 -15.60 5.03
C ASN A 115 26.92 -14.80 3.73
N GLN A 116 27.38 -13.54 3.67
CA GLN A 116 27.16 -12.68 2.52
C GLN A 116 28.33 -12.65 1.53
N ARG A 117 29.47 -13.29 1.82
CA ARG A 117 30.73 -13.08 1.08
C ARG A 117 30.85 -13.84 -0.25
N SER A 118 30.17 -14.99 -0.37
CA SER A 118 30.35 -15.91 -1.49
C SER A 118 29.68 -15.36 -2.76
N PRO A 119 30.21 -15.65 -3.97
CA PRO A 119 29.56 -15.22 -5.21
C PRO A 119 28.10 -15.66 -5.32
N LYS A 120 27.81 -16.89 -4.85
CA LYS A 120 26.46 -17.45 -4.79
C LYS A 120 25.55 -16.66 -3.85
N ALA A 121 26.02 -16.31 -2.65
CA ALA A 121 25.24 -15.51 -1.70
C ALA A 121 24.98 -14.09 -2.22
N ILE A 122 25.93 -13.49 -2.95
CA ILE A 122 25.74 -12.18 -3.57
C ILE A 122 24.64 -12.24 -4.64
N LEU A 123 24.62 -13.27 -5.48
CA LEU A 123 23.57 -13.47 -6.49
C LEU A 123 22.19 -13.64 -5.84
N GLU A 124 22.09 -14.48 -4.79
CA GLU A 124 20.85 -14.67 -4.02
C GLU A 124 20.35 -13.34 -3.43
N ASP A 125 21.24 -12.60 -2.76
CA ASP A 125 20.88 -11.37 -2.08
C ASP A 125 20.62 -10.20 -3.04
N GLN A 126 21.18 -10.19 -4.26
CA GLN A 126 20.79 -9.20 -5.28
C GLN A 126 19.30 -9.27 -5.61
N ILE A 127 18.70 -10.47 -5.54
CA ILE A 127 17.27 -10.69 -5.79
C ILE A 127 16.48 -10.41 -4.51
N ASN A 128 16.84 -11.06 -3.41
CA ASN A 128 16.03 -11.05 -2.19
C ASN A 128 16.27 -9.81 -1.30
N LYS A 129 17.51 -9.32 -1.24
CA LYS A 129 18.00 -8.35 -0.24
C LYS A 129 19.02 -7.35 -0.84
N PRO A 130 18.69 -6.63 -1.93
CA PRO A 130 19.64 -5.82 -2.70
C PRO A 130 20.30 -4.68 -1.88
N TRP A 131 19.72 -4.33 -0.74
CA TRP A 131 20.25 -3.31 0.17
C TRP A 131 21.40 -3.80 1.07
N ARG A 132 21.71 -5.10 1.09
CA ARG A 132 22.82 -5.66 1.90
C ARG A 132 24.18 -5.14 1.43
N PRO A 133 25.20 -5.07 2.31
CA PRO A 133 26.49 -4.45 2.01
C PRO A 133 27.19 -4.90 0.72
N LEU A 134 27.26 -6.21 0.44
CA LEU A 134 27.94 -6.71 -0.77
C LEU A 134 27.09 -6.53 -2.05
N PRO A 135 25.80 -6.90 -2.09
CA PRO A 135 24.94 -6.62 -3.25
C PRO A 135 24.85 -5.13 -3.60
N ALA A 136 24.83 -4.25 -2.59
CA ALA A 136 24.77 -2.81 -2.78
C ALA A 136 26.13 -2.17 -3.12
N GLY A 137 27.20 -2.96 -3.25
CA GLY A 137 28.55 -2.47 -3.59
C GLY A 137 29.22 -1.62 -2.50
N ARG A 138 28.75 -1.67 -1.25
CA ARG A 138 29.33 -0.89 -0.13
C ARG A 138 30.69 -1.45 0.33
N ILE A 139 30.90 -2.74 0.15
CA ILE A 139 32.13 -3.45 0.45
C ILE A 139 32.26 -4.63 -0.51
N ASN A 140 33.48 -4.93 -0.98
CA ASN A 140 33.73 -6.10 -1.82
C ASN A 140 34.07 -7.35 -0.98
N SER A 141 34.00 -8.54 -1.58
CA SER A 141 34.24 -9.81 -0.87
C SER A 141 35.63 -9.91 -0.25
N ALA A 142 36.67 -9.35 -0.88
CA ALA A 142 38.03 -9.37 -0.35
C ALA A 142 38.14 -8.52 0.94
N SER A 143 37.53 -7.33 0.95
CA SER A 143 37.48 -6.46 2.13
C SER A 143 36.61 -7.06 3.23
N ALA A 144 35.49 -7.71 2.90
CA ALA A 144 34.68 -8.44 3.87
C ALA A 144 35.45 -9.61 4.51
N ARG A 145 36.26 -10.35 3.73
CA ARG A 145 37.16 -11.40 4.24
C ARG A 145 38.23 -10.83 5.17
N ARG A 146 38.88 -9.72 4.81
CA ARG A 146 39.85 -9.05 5.68
C ARG A 146 39.22 -8.60 7.01
N LEU A 147 38.00 -8.06 6.94
CA LEU A 147 37.25 -7.68 8.12
C LEU A 147 36.98 -8.89 9.05
N LEU A 148 36.60 -10.05 8.50
CA LEU A 148 36.44 -11.29 9.28
C LEU A 148 37.75 -11.72 9.98
N VAL A 149 38.87 -11.72 9.24
CA VAL A 149 40.18 -12.11 9.79
C VAL A 149 40.59 -11.23 10.97
N LEU A 150 40.20 -9.96 10.97
CA LEU A 150 40.44 -9.03 12.09
C LEU A 150 39.43 -9.22 13.23
N LEU A 151 38.15 -9.38 12.91
CA LEU A 151 37.08 -9.43 13.91
C LEU A 151 37.04 -10.76 14.70
N ILE A 152 37.43 -11.88 14.09
CA ILE A 152 37.44 -13.19 14.77
C ILE A 152 38.37 -13.20 16.01
N PRO A 153 39.68 -12.88 15.90
CA PRO A 153 40.56 -12.87 17.08
C PRO A 153 40.13 -11.79 18.09
N ALA A 154 39.68 -10.62 17.62
CA ALA A 154 39.15 -9.59 18.51
C ALA A 154 37.95 -10.09 19.33
N LEU A 155 37.00 -10.79 18.69
CA LEU A 155 35.84 -11.33 19.38
C LEU A 155 36.23 -12.45 20.35
N LEU A 156 37.18 -13.32 20.01
CA LEU A 156 37.67 -14.35 20.93
C LEU A 156 38.29 -13.73 22.19
N LEU A 157 39.11 -12.68 22.02
CA LEU A 157 39.72 -11.95 23.14
C LEU A 157 38.67 -11.24 23.99
N ILE A 158 37.73 -10.52 23.37
CA ILE A 158 36.62 -9.86 24.08
C ILE A 158 35.76 -10.89 24.81
N SER A 159 35.46 -12.03 24.17
CA SER A 159 34.65 -13.10 24.77
C SER A 159 35.36 -13.77 25.94
N ARG A 160 36.71 -13.87 25.92
CA ARG A 160 37.50 -14.45 27.01
C ARG A 160 37.67 -13.49 28.19
N TYR A 161 38.07 -12.24 27.91
CA TYR A 161 38.53 -11.32 28.94
C TYR A 161 37.48 -10.33 29.44
N ILE A 162 36.43 -10.06 28.64
CA ILE A 162 35.40 -9.07 28.99
C ILE A 162 34.05 -9.75 29.25
N LEU A 163 33.63 -10.67 28.38
CA LEU A 163 32.25 -11.19 28.38
C LEU A 163 32.09 -12.59 29.00
N GLY A 164 33.18 -13.36 29.16
CA GLY A 164 33.16 -14.67 29.83
C GLY A 164 32.49 -15.81 29.05
N ALA A 165 32.36 -15.73 27.72
CA ALA A 165 31.65 -16.70 26.88
C ALA A 165 32.50 -17.21 25.69
N LEU A 166 33.76 -17.55 25.96
CA LEU A 166 34.71 -18.00 24.93
C LEU A 166 34.25 -19.31 24.24
N GLU A 167 33.83 -20.30 25.02
CA GLU A 167 33.44 -21.62 24.51
C GLU A 167 32.25 -21.51 23.55
N GLU A 168 31.23 -20.72 23.90
CA GLU A 168 30.08 -20.50 23.04
C GLU A 168 30.44 -19.69 21.82
N THR A 169 31.32 -18.69 21.93
CA THR A 169 31.84 -18.00 20.74
C THR A 169 32.55 -18.98 19.80
N MET A 170 33.34 -19.93 20.31
CA MET A 170 33.97 -20.97 19.48
C MET A 170 32.94 -21.89 18.82
N GLN A 171 31.89 -22.29 19.54
CA GLN A 171 30.78 -23.08 18.97
C GLN A 171 30.03 -22.30 17.87
N CYS A 172 29.74 -21.01 18.10
CA CYS A 172 29.10 -20.14 17.11
C CYS A 172 29.95 -20.01 15.84
N LEU A 173 31.28 -19.89 15.98
CA LEU A 173 32.21 -19.86 14.84
C LEU A 173 32.24 -21.19 14.09
N LEU A 174 32.28 -22.31 14.80
CA LEU A 174 32.23 -23.64 14.21
C LEU A 174 30.93 -23.85 13.41
N LEU A 175 29.79 -23.51 14.00
CA LEU A 175 28.49 -23.58 13.32
C LEU A 175 28.40 -22.63 12.14
N THR A 176 28.99 -21.43 12.24
CA THR A 176 29.08 -20.47 11.13
C THR A 176 29.88 -21.04 9.96
N TRP A 177 30.98 -21.74 10.25
CA TRP A 177 31.79 -22.41 9.24
C TRP A 177 31.03 -23.58 8.59
N ILE A 178 30.36 -24.42 9.39
CA ILE A 178 29.50 -25.51 8.88
C ILE A 178 28.37 -24.95 7.99
N TYR A 179 27.71 -23.89 8.43
CA TYR A 179 26.57 -23.30 7.72
C TYR A 179 26.97 -22.68 6.37
N ASN A 180 28.09 -21.95 6.34
CA ASN A 180 28.50 -21.13 5.19
C ASN A 180 29.56 -21.79 4.31
N ASP A 181 30.66 -22.26 4.89
CA ASP A 181 31.83 -22.74 4.13
C ASP A 181 31.72 -24.22 3.76
N LEU A 182 31.07 -25.04 4.60
CA LEU A 182 30.77 -26.45 4.27
C LEU A 182 29.44 -26.66 3.55
N GLY A 183 28.73 -25.58 3.19
CA GLY A 183 27.48 -25.69 2.43
C GLY A 183 26.29 -26.26 3.22
N GLY A 184 26.37 -26.39 4.54
CA GLY A 184 25.29 -26.94 5.37
C GLY A 184 23.97 -26.18 5.29
N SER A 185 23.99 -24.95 4.76
CA SER A 185 22.82 -24.14 4.49
C SER A 185 22.25 -24.23 3.07
N ASP A 186 22.95 -24.91 2.16
CA ASP A 186 22.64 -24.95 0.73
C ASP A 186 22.24 -26.35 0.25
N GLU A 187 22.88 -27.38 0.79
CA GLU A 187 22.76 -28.77 0.30
C GLU A 187 21.40 -29.41 0.61
N HIS A 188 20.91 -29.26 1.84
CA HIS A 188 19.65 -29.90 2.25
C HIS A 188 18.91 -29.08 3.32
N PHE A 189 17.62 -28.83 3.10
CA PHE A 189 16.79 -28.02 4.00
C PHE A 189 16.76 -28.55 5.45
N PHE A 190 16.80 -29.89 5.63
CA PHE A 190 16.78 -30.49 6.97
C PHE A 190 18.09 -30.25 7.73
N LEU A 191 19.25 -30.39 7.06
CA LEU A 191 20.55 -30.10 7.64
C LEU A 191 20.64 -28.63 8.05
N ARG A 192 20.17 -27.72 7.19
CA ARG A 192 20.07 -26.28 7.49
C ARG A 192 19.27 -26.02 8.77
N ASN A 193 18.11 -26.67 8.92
CA ASN A 193 17.28 -26.51 10.12
C ASN A 193 17.95 -27.09 11.37
N ILE A 194 18.71 -28.19 11.27
CA ILE A 194 19.53 -28.72 12.37
C ILE A 194 20.60 -27.71 12.78
N VAL A 195 21.35 -27.17 11.82
CA VAL A 195 22.41 -26.19 12.11
C VAL A 195 21.82 -24.92 12.74
N ASN A 196 20.66 -24.44 12.24
CA ASN A 196 19.94 -23.32 12.86
C ASN A 196 19.50 -23.64 14.30
N SER A 197 18.99 -24.85 14.54
CA SER A 197 18.56 -25.32 15.86
C SER A 197 19.72 -25.35 16.87
N LEU A 198 20.88 -25.88 16.45
CA LEU A 198 22.12 -25.90 17.23
C LEU A 198 22.66 -24.49 17.46
N ALA A 199 22.56 -23.60 16.47
CA ALA A 199 22.95 -22.22 16.63
C ALA A 199 22.13 -21.54 17.73
N TYR A 200 20.80 -21.67 17.75
CA TYR A 200 20.00 -21.09 18.84
C TYR A 200 20.36 -21.65 20.22
N PHE A 201 20.76 -22.93 20.29
CA PHE A 201 21.27 -23.50 21.53
C PHE A 201 22.55 -22.79 21.98
N SER A 202 23.58 -22.74 21.13
CA SER A 202 24.89 -22.13 21.45
C SER A 202 24.79 -20.64 21.71
N TYR A 203 24.02 -19.90 20.91
CA TYR A 203 23.80 -18.47 21.12
C TYR A 203 22.99 -18.21 22.39
N GLY A 204 21.95 -18.99 22.68
CA GLY A 204 21.17 -18.89 23.92
C GLY A 204 22.00 -19.22 25.17
N SER A 205 22.81 -20.28 25.08
CA SER A 205 23.80 -20.70 26.08
C SER A 205 24.76 -19.55 26.42
N GLY A 206 25.38 -18.96 25.41
CA GLY A 206 26.34 -17.87 25.61
C GLY A 206 25.68 -16.60 26.13
N ALA A 207 24.50 -16.24 25.62
CA ALA A 207 23.75 -15.10 26.13
C ALA A 207 23.38 -15.26 27.61
N LEU A 208 22.99 -16.47 28.03
CA LEU A 208 22.72 -16.77 29.43
C LEU A 208 23.98 -16.68 30.28
N ARG A 209 25.12 -17.19 29.79
CA ARG A 209 26.42 -17.13 30.48
C ARG A 209 26.88 -15.68 30.68
N VAL A 210 26.76 -14.83 29.67
CA VAL A 210 27.08 -13.39 29.79
C VAL A 210 26.13 -12.68 30.76
N ALA A 211 24.83 -12.96 30.71
CA ALA A 211 23.84 -12.33 31.57
C ALA A 211 24.00 -12.71 33.05
N THR A 212 24.37 -13.97 33.32
CA THR A 212 24.57 -14.51 34.68
C THR A 212 25.98 -14.32 35.21
N ALA A 213 26.95 -13.97 34.35
CA ALA A 213 28.38 -13.98 34.67
C ALA A 213 28.86 -15.30 35.32
N ALA A 214 28.19 -16.41 35.01
CA ALA A 214 28.43 -17.69 35.66
C ALA A 214 29.76 -18.32 35.19
N PRO A 215 30.70 -18.64 36.11
CA PRO A 215 31.97 -19.28 35.75
C PRO A 215 31.86 -20.79 35.49
N ASN A 216 30.72 -21.42 35.84
CA ASN A 216 30.50 -22.86 35.78
C ASN A 216 29.56 -23.27 34.62
N SER A 217 29.41 -24.58 34.40
CA SER A 217 28.47 -25.15 33.43
C SER A 217 27.03 -24.66 33.65
N ILE A 218 26.28 -24.52 32.55
CA ILE A 218 24.89 -24.05 32.57
C ILE A 218 23.99 -25.07 33.32
N PRO A 219 23.06 -24.61 34.18
CA PRO A 219 22.17 -25.50 34.92
C PRO A 219 21.35 -26.42 34.01
N ALA A 220 21.06 -27.64 34.48
CA ALA A 220 20.31 -28.64 33.72
C ALA A 220 18.92 -28.15 33.26
N ASP A 221 18.24 -27.36 34.09
CA ASP A 221 16.94 -26.79 33.72
C ASP A 221 17.04 -25.79 32.56
N ALA A 222 18.12 -24.98 32.54
CA ALA A 222 18.37 -24.03 31.46
C ALA A 222 18.70 -24.77 30.16
N VAL A 223 19.47 -25.85 30.25
CA VAL A 223 19.72 -26.76 29.11
C VAL A 223 18.41 -27.33 28.55
N ARG A 224 17.49 -27.82 29.41
CA ARG A 224 16.18 -28.33 28.94
C ARG A 224 15.37 -27.26 28.22
N TRP A 225 15.36 -26.04 28.73
CA TRP A 225 14.66 -24.93 28.07
C TRP A 225 15.30 -24.54 26.73
N LEU A 226 16.63 -24.49 26.67
CA LEU A 226 17.36 -24.27 25.42
C LEU A 226 17.06 -25.38 24.41
N CYS A 227 16.97 -26.65 24.83
CA CYS A 227 16.55 -27.76 23.96
C CYS A 227 15.12 -27.56 23.42
N ILE A 228 14.18 -27.07 24.24
CA ILE A 228 12.81 -26.74 23.80
C ILE A 228 12.84 -25.63 22.75
N ILE A 229 13.59 -24.55 22.99
CA ILE A 229 13.77 -23.47 22.00
C ILE A 229 14.37 -24.02 20.71
N SER A 230 15.42 -24.85 20.80
CA SER A 230 16.05 -25.48 19.64
C SER A 230 15.09 -26.38 18.86
N ALA A 231 14.24 -27.16 19.51
CA ALA A 231 13.23 -27.97 18.85
C ALA A 231 12.16 -27.10 18.14
N MET A 232 11.78 -25.97 18.74
CA MET A 232 10.91 -24.98 18.12
C MET A 232 11.55 -24.38 16.86
N ILE A 233 12.82 -24.01 16.90
CA ILE A 233 13.54 -23.49 15.74
C ILE A 233 13.63 -24.56 14.64
N LEU A 234 14.00 -25.79 14.99
CA LEU A 234 14.10 -26.92 14.04
C LEU A 234 12.81 -27.11 13.23
N THR A 235 11.66 -26.92 13.88
CA THR A 235 10.33 -27.20 13.32
C THR A 235 9.64 -25.99 12.70
N THR A 236 10.14 -24.77 12.90
CA THR A 236 9.46 -23.54 12.44
C THR A 236 10.33 -22.56 11.64
N MET A 237 11.66 -22.69 11.67
CA MET A 237 12.60 -21.74 11.06
C MET A 237 12.45 -21.62 9.53
N GLN A 238 11.93 -22.65 8.86
CA GLN A 238 11.66 -22.65 7.42
C GLN A 238 10.67 -21.54 6.97
N VAL A 239 9.99 -20.86 7.91
CA VAL A 239 9.18 -19.66 7.63
C VAL A 239 9.98 -18.55 6.94
N GLN A 240 11.29 -18.48 7.18
CA GLN A 240 12.16 -17.50 6.53
C GLN A 240 12.29 -17.72 5.02
N ASP A 241 12.16 -18.97 4.57
CA ASP A 241 12.37 -19.36 3.18
C ASP A 241 11.20 -18.93 2.29
N LEU A 242 10.00 -18.74 2.86
CA LEU A 242 8.80 -18.40 2.10
C LEU A 242 8.93 -17.09 1.31
N LYS A 243 9.61 -16.09 1.89
CA LYS A 243 9.82 -14.78 1.25
C LYS A 243 11.05 -14.75 0.32
N ASP A 244 11.95 -15.71 0.47
CA ASP A 244 13.28 -15.74 -0.19
C ASP A 244 13.31 -16.74 -1.38
N GLN A 245 12.18 -17.38 -1.71
CA GLN A 245 12.06 -18.40 -2.77
C GLN A 245 12.63 -18.00 -4.15
N ALA A 246 12.57 -16.72 -4.51
CA ALA A 246 13.05 -16.24 -5.81
C ALA A 246 14.58 -16.32 -5.91
N GLY A 247 15.30 -15.79 -4.92
CA GLY A 247 16.75 -15.92 -4.85
C GLY A 247 17.21 -17.36 -4.60
N ASP A 248 16.48 -18.12 -3.77
CA ASP A 248 16.78 -19.54 -3.51
C ASP A 248 16.73 -20.37 -4.81
N ARG A 249 15.75 -20.09 -5.67
CA ARG A 249 15.62 -20.74 -6.98
C ARG A 249 16.75 -20.34 -7.92
N ALA A 250 17.15 -19.08 -7.92
CA ALA A 250 18.23 -18.58 -8.78
C ALA A 250 19.60 -19.20 -8.44
N THR A 251 19.80 -19.67 -7.21
CA THR A 251 21.05 -20.30 -6.75
C THR A 251 20.96 -21.81 -6.56
N ASN A 252 19.87 -22.45 -6.99
CA ASN A 252 19.60 -23.89 -6.79
C ASN A 252 19.75 -24.33 -5.32
N ARG A 253 19.23 -23.53 -4.39
CA ARG A 253 19.28 -23.80 -2.95
C ARG A 253 18.18 -24.77 -2.54
N SER A 254 18.52 -25.83 -1.78
CA SER A 254 17.51 -26.74 -1.22
C SER A 254 16.80 -26.10 -0.02
N THR A 255 15.64 -25.48 -0.25
CA THR A 255 14.76 -25.00 0.82
C THR A 255 13.46 -25.81 0.87
N LEU A 256 12.82 -25.87 2.04
CA LEU A 256 11.60 -26.66 2.23
C LEU A 256 10.48 -26.31 1.23
N PRO A 257 10.16 -25.03 0.94
CA PRO A 257 9.10 -24.71 -0.01
C PRO A 257 9.44 -25.11 -1.46
N LEU A 258 10.73 -25.17 -1.82
CA LEU A 258 11.17 -25.61 -3.15
C LEU A 258 11.30 -27.14 -3.26
N SER A 259 11.69 -27.81 -2.17
CA SER A 259 11.98 -29.26 -2.18
C SER A 259 10.74 -30.11 -1.94
N LEU A 260 9.87 -29.73 -0.99
CA LEU A 260 8.65 -30.46 -0.63
C LEU A 260 7.35 -29.69 -0.96
N GLY A 261 7.49 -28.50 -1.52
CA GLY A 261 6.38 -27.66 -1.97
C GLY A 261 5.92 -26.62 -0.94
N ASP A 262 5.51 -25.45 -1.45
CA ASP A 262 5.08 -24.29 -0.66
C ASP A 262 3.92 -24.62 0.31
N LYS A 263 2.93 -25.41 -0.13
CA LYS A 263 1.79 -25.80 0.71
C LYS A 263 2.22 -26.62 1.93
N PHE A 264 3.09 -27.61 1.72
CA PHE A 264 3.59 -28.46 2.80
C PHE A 264 4.41 -27.65 3.80
N CYS A 265 5.28 -26.76 3.30
CA CYS A 265 6.06 -25.84 4.12
C CYS A 265 5.17 -24.99 5.04
N ARG A 266 4.12 -24.37 4.49
CA ARG A 266 3.19 -23.56 5.29
C ARG A 266 2.42 -24.37 6.33
N TYR A 267 2.01 -25.60 5.98
CA TYR A 267 1.33 -26.48 6.91
C TYR A 267 2.25 -26.89 8.07
N SER A 268 3.50 -27.29 7.78
CA SER A 268 4.46 -27.69 8.81
C SER A 268 4.78 -26.55 9.78
N ILE A 269 4.96 -25.33 9.27
CA ILE A 269 5.13 -24.13 10.11
C ILE A 269 3.88 -23.90 10.98
N SER A 270 2.68 -23.99 10.40
CA SER A 270 1.43 -23.74 11.14
C SER A 270 1.27 -24.72 12.30
N VAL A 271 1.50 -26.01 12.03
CA VAL A 271 1.45 -27.06 13.06
C VAL A 271 2.49 -26.80 14.14
N GLY A 272 3.74 -26.52 13.77
CA GLY A 272 4.81 -26.23 14.72
C GLY A 272 4.50 -25.01 15.59
N VAL A 273 4.09 -23.90 14.99
CA VAL A 273 3.77 -22.65 15.71
C VAL A 273 2.61 -22.86 16.68
N LEU A 274 1.51 -23.50 16.27
CA LEU A 274 0.39 -23.76 17.17
C LEU A 274 0.74 -24.73 18.30
N ALA A 275 1.51 -25.79 18.00
CA ALA A 275 1.96 -26.75 19.01
C ALA A 275 2.83 -26.06 20.06
N TRP A 276 3.83 -25.28 19.65
CA TRP A 276 4.73 -24.58 20.58
C TRP A 276 4.05 -23.43 21.33
N SER A 277 3.04 -22.78 20.74
CA SER A 277 2.17 -21.83 21.45
C SER A 277 1.40 -22.43 22.63
N LEU A 278 1.27 -23.77 22.69
CA LEU A 278 0.64 -24.50 23.79
C LEU A 278 1.67 -25.17 24.70
N VAL A 279 2.67 -25.84 24.11
CA VAL A 279 3.68 -26.61 24.85
C VAL A 279 4.59 -25.70 25.67
N ALA A 280 5.07 -24.58 25.11
CA ALA A 280 6.04 -23.73 25.78
C ALA A 280 5.44 -23.03 27.04
N PRO A 281 4.24 -22.42 27.01
CA PRO A 281 3.63 -21.88 28.23
C PRO A 281 3.31 -22.97 29.27
N ARG A 282 2.94 -24.17 28.82
CA ARG A 282 2.62 -25.31 29.70
C ARG A 282 3.84 -25.87 30.41
N TYR A 283 5.01 -25.91 29.74
CA TYR A 283 6.30 -26.22 30.39
C TYR A 283 6.58 -25.28 31.57
N TRP A 284 6.25 -24.00 31.40
CA TRP A 284 6.39 -22.97 32.44
C TRP A 284 5.25 -22.94 33.47
N SER A 285 4.27 -23.83 33.36
CA SER A 285 3.10 -23.93 34.25
C SER A 285 2.25 -22.65 34.27
N LEU A 286 2.16 -21.94 33.14
CA LEU A 286 1.41 -20.68 33.05
C LEU A 286 -0.09 -20.91 32.81
N GLY A 287 -0.92 -20.04 33.40
CA GLY A 287 -2.36 -20.01 33.18
C GLY A 287 -2.77 -19.51 31.79
N LEU A 288 -4.07 -19.59 31.48
CA LEU A 288 -4.62 -19.20 30.17
C LEU A 288 -4.36 -17.73 29.83
N LEU A 289 -4.47 -16.82 30.79
CA LEU A 289 -4.25 -15.38 30.59
C LEU A 289 -2.80 -15.09 30.18
N ASN A 290 -1.83 -15.66 30.91
CA ASN A 290 -0.40 -15.48 30.67
C ASN A 290 0.08 -16.21 29.40
N SER A 291 -0.70 -17.17 28.89
CA SER A 291 -0.45 -17.88 27.63
C SER A 291 -1.09 -17.20 26.41
N SER A 292 -1.86 -16.13 26.61
CA SER A 292 -2.66 -15.51 25.54
C SER A 292 -1.81 -14.91 24.41
N VAL A 293 -0.68 -14.28 24.73
CA VAL A 293 0.16 -13.58 23.73
C VAL A 293 0.79 -14.55 22.72
N PRO A 294 1.54 -15.60 23.12
CA PRO A 294 2.04 -16.61 22.18
C PRO A 294 0.92 -17.30 21.41
N PHE A 295 -0.24 -17.54 22.04
CA PHE A 295 -1.38 -18.19 21.39
C PHE A 295 -2.00 -17.33 20.29
N VAL A 296 -2.32 -16.06 20.59
CA VAL A 296 -2.91 -15.11 19.62
C VAL A 296 -1.96 -14.87 18.45
N LEU A 297 -0.66 -14.69 18.73
CA LEU A 297 0.34 -14.55 17.68
C LEU A 297 0.46 -15.82 16.83
N GLY A 298 0.40 -17.01 17.44
CA GLY A 298 0.44 -18.29 16.73
C GLY A 298 -0.76 -18.52 15.81
N VAL A 299 -1.98 -18.18 16.28
CA VAL A 299 -3.19 -18.21 15.45
C VAL A 299 -3.10 -17.20 14.32
N LEU A 300 -2.62 -15.98 14.59
CA LEU A 300 -2.45 -14.95 13.57
C LEU A 300 -1.48 -15.39 12.48
N ILE A 301 -0.32 -15.97 12.84
CA ILE A 301 0.66 -16.50 11.89
C ILE A 301 0.03 -17.60 11.05
N THR A 302 -0.69 -18.54 11.67
CA THR A 302 -1.37 -19.64 10.98
C THR A 302 -2.41 -19.14 9.98
N CYS A 303 -3.28 -18.22 10.39
CA CYS A 303 -4.23 -17.56 9.50
C CYS A 303 -3.52 -16.89 8.32
N ARG A 304 -2.40 -16.21 8.59
CA ARG A 304 -1.66 -15.55 7.52
C ARG A 304 -1.05 -16.54 6.52
N LEU A 305 -0.45 -17.63 7.00
CA LEU A 305 0.09 -18.70 6.17
C LEU A 305 -0.99 -19.36 5.31
N ALA A 306 -2.23 -19.44 5.80
CA ALA A 306 -3.36 -19.99 5.05
C ALA A 306 -3.86 -19.04 3.94
N PHE A 307 -3.98 -17.74 4.23
CA PHE A 307 -4.70 -16.79 3.36
C PHE A 307 -3.81 -15.90 2.48
N PHE A 308 -2.53 -15.70 2.81
CA PHE A 308 -1.64 -14.82 2.05
C PHE A 308 -0.41 -15.57 1.51
N ARG A 309 -0.07 -15.31 0.24
CA ARG A 309 1.01 -16.03 -0.48
C ARG A 309 1.95 -15.15 -1.31
N SER A 310 1.94 -13.85 -1.08
CA SER A 310 2.88 -12.95 -1.77
C SER A 310 4.19 -12.82 -0.97
N PRO A 311 5.34 -12.60 -1.63
CA PRO A 311 6.61 -12.39 -0.93
C PRO A 311 6.56 -11.27 0.11
N GLN A 312 5.81 -10.19 -0.16
CA GLN A 312 5.63 -9.10 0.81
C GLN A 312 4.80 -9.54 2.03
N ALA A 313 3.78 -10.37 1.82
CA ALA A 313 2.99 -10.91 2.90
C ALA A 313 3.79 -11.91 3.75
N ASP A 314 4.62 -12.73 3.11
CA ASP A 314 5.53 -13.67 3.78
C ASP A 314 6.62 -12.94 4.57
N ALA A 315 7.14 -11.83 4.06
CA ALA A 315 8.05 -10.96 4.80
C ALA A 315 7.41 -10.38 6.07
N LEU A 316 6.10 -10.06 6.04
CA LEU A 316 5.37 -9.64 7.24
C LEU A 316 5.10 -10.83 8.18
N THR A 317 4.75 -12.00 7.64
CA THR A 317 4.56 -13.22 8.43
C THR A 317 5.85 -13.62 9.15
N TYR A 318 7.00 -13.48 8.50
CA TYR A 318 8.32 -13.68 9.10
C TYR A 318 8.56 -12.74 10.30
N LYS A 319 8.23 -11.45 10.18
CA LYS A 319 8.32 -10.50 11.31
C LYS A 319 7.39 -10.84 12.47
N LEU A 320 6.17 -11.30 12.17
CA LEU A 320 5.22 -11.74 13.20
C LEU A 320 5.70 -13.02 13.88
N TRP A 321 6.29 -13.95 13.14
CA TRP A 321 6.96 -15.12 13.70
C TRP A 321 8.13 -14.72 14.61
N SER A 322 8.92 -13.71 14.25
CA SER A 322 9.97 -13.19 15.15
C SER A 322 9.39 -12.62 16.44
N LEU A 323 8.29 -11.86 16.37
CA LEU A 323 7.61 -11.34 17.57
C LEU A 323 7.06 -12.48 18.44
N TRP A 324 6.48 -13.51 17.81
CA TRP A 324 6.02 -14.72 18.48
C TRP A 324 7.17 -15.43 19.21
N LEU A 325 8.31 -15.60 18.54
CA LEU A 325 9.51 -16.19 19.13
C LEU A 325 10.00 -15.39 20.35
N ILE A 326 10.08 -14.05 20.25
CA ILE A 326 10.45 -13.18 21.38
C ILE A 326 9.47 -13.39 22.55
N SER A 327 8.17 -13.49 22.27
CA SER A 327 7.16 -13.71 23.31
C SER A 327 7.36 -15.04 24.05
N ILE A 328 7.78 -16.10 23.34
CA ILE A 328 8.11 -17.40 23.92
C ILE A 328 9.41 -17.33 24.73
N CYS A 329 10.45 -16.66 24.21
CA CYS A 329 11.72 -16.49 24.91
C CYS A 329 11.58 -15.74 26.25
N CYS A 330 10.56 -14.90 26.38
CA CYS A 330 10.27 -14.13 27.60
C CYS A 330 9.38 -14.86 28.63
N LEU A 331 8.85 -16.05 28.33
CA LEU A 331 8.00 -16.82 29.26
C LEU A 331 8.63 -17.09 30.64
N PRO A 332 9.95 -17.33 30.80
CA PRO A 332 10.55 -17.51 32.13
C PRO A 332 10.25 -16.33 33.07
N LEU A 333 10.25 -15.10 32.56
CA LEU A 333 9.97 -13.88 33.34
C LEU A 333 8.51 -13.82 33.79
N VAL A 334 7.58 -14.25 32.94
CA VAL A 334 6.14 -14.21 33.22
C VAL A 334 5.80 -15.11 34.41
N ARG A 335 6.55 -16.21 34.61
CA ARG A 335 6.38 -17.11 35.77
C ARG A 335 6.73 -16.44 37.11
N ILE A 336 7.68 -15.50 37.12
CA ILE A 336 8.16 -14.86 38.35
C ILE A 336 7.15 -13.85 38.89
N TRP A 337 6.30 -13.30 38.01
CA TRP A 337 5.20 -12.41 38.39
C TRP A 337 3.89 -13.22 38.53
N PRO A 338 3.52 -13.71 39.73
CA PRO A 338 2.24 -14.38 39.91
C PRO A 338 1.07 -13.43 39.66
N ASP A 339 -0.07 -13.99 39.24
CA ASP A 339 -1.31 -13.26 38.90
C ASP A 339 -1.75 -12.27 40.00
N SER A 340 -1.42 -12.55 41.26
CA SER A 340 -1.71 -11.70 42.43
C SER A 340 -0.82 -10.45 42.54
N GLN A 341 0.44 -10.51 42.10
CA GLN A 341 1.34 -9.35 42.09
C GLN A 341 1.26 -8.53 40.81
N LEU A 342 0.89 -9.16 39.69
CA LEU A 342 0.39 -8.40 38.55
C LEU A 342 -0.82 -7.59 39.03
N PHE A 343 -1.84 -8.19 39.63
CA PHE A 343 -3.02 -7.43 40.09
C PHE A 343 -2.68 -6.26 41.04
N SER A 344 -1.68 -6.39 41.93
CA SER A 344 -1.24 -5.31 42.84
C SER A 344 -0.32 -4.26 42.19
N VAL A 345 0.60 -4.64 41.30
CA VAL A 345 1.39 -3.71 40.48
C VAL A 345 0.48 -2.95 39.50
N TRP A 346 -0.55 -3.60 38.96
CA TRP A 346 -1.60 -3.00 38.13
C TRP A 346 -2.54 -2.09 38.92
N GLN A 347 -2.73 -2.29 40.24
CA GLN A 347 -3.44 -1.34 41.12
C GLN A 347 -2.58 -0.14 41.54
N ILE A 348 -1.27 -0.32 41.77
CA ILE A 348 -0.35 0.78 42.14
C ILE A 348 0.01 1.65 40.92
N LEU A 349 0.03 1.08 39.71
CA LEU A 349 0.16 1.81 38.44
C LEU A 349 -1.19 2.31 37.87
N GLY A 350 -2.31 1.85 38.45
CA GLY A 350 -3.65 1.94 37.90
C GLY A 350 -4.40 3.20 38.32
N LYS A 351 -4.28 4.25 37.49
CA LYS A 351 -5.38 5.15 37.03
C LYS A 351 -4.80 6.40 36.39
N ALA A 352 -3.79 7.03 37.00
CA ALA A 352 -3.24 8.28 36.48
C ALA A 352 -2.31 8.08 35.26
N LYS A 353 -1.40 7.09 35.27
CA LYS A 353 -0.39 6.92 34.19
C LYS A 353 -0.97 6.36 32.90
N TYR A 354 -1.95 5.45 32.95
CA TYR A 354 -2.65 4.99 31.75
C TYR A 354 -3.59 6.06 31.20
N MET A 355 -4.23 6.86 32.04
CA MET A 355 -4.99 8.01 31.56
C MET A 355 -4.06 9.05 30.95
N VAL A 356 -2.88 9.31 31.53
CA VAL A 356 -1.87 10.19 30.92
C VAL A 356 -1.31 9.60 29.64
N PHE A 357 -0.93 8.32 29.58
CA PHE A 357 -0.44 7.68 28.36
C PHE A 357 -1.51 7.57 27.28
N LEU A 358 -2.75 7.24 27.64
CA LEU A 358 -3.90 7.22 26.73
C LEU A 358 -4.21 8.64 26.26
N THR A 359 -4.17 9.64 27.15
CA THR A 359 -4.39 11.05 26.78
C THR A 359 -3.27 11.58 25.91
N LEU A 360 -2.00 11.25 26.19
CA LEU A 360 -0.84 11.61 25.37
C LEU A 360 -0.85 10.87 24.03
N SER A 361 -1.23 9.59 24.01
CA SER A 361 -1.37 8.80 22.78
C SER A 361 -2.53 9.28 21.94
N LEU A 362 -3.66 9.63 22.57
CA LEU A 362 -4.82 10.22 21.92
C LEU A 362 -4.48 11.62 21.41
N ALA A 363 -3.83 12.47 22.21
CA ALA A 363 -3.37 13.80 21.80
C ALA A 363 -2.38 13.69 20.63
N PHE A 364 -1.38 12.80 20.74
CA PHE A 364 -0.44 12.51 19.66
C PHE A 364 -1.16 12.02 18.39
N TYR A 365 -2.12 11.09 18.54
CA TYR A 365 -2.92 10.61 17.43
C TYR A 365 -3.73 11.73 16.77
N LEU A 366 -4.41 12.57 17.54
CA LEU A 366 -5.20 13.70 17.04
C LEU A 366 -4.32 14.77 16.39
N ILE A 367 -3.14 15.05 16.94
CA ILE A 367 -2.12 15.92 16.32
C ILE A 367 -1.66 15.31 15.00
N LEU A 368 -1.35 14.01 14.97
CA LEU A 368 -0.93 13.30 13.78
C LEU A 368 -2.03 13.31 12.70
N VAL A 369 -3.29 13.11 13.09
CA VAL A 369 -4.46 13.28 12.21
C VAL A 369 -4.46 14.69 11.64
N ARG A 370 -4.38 15.73 12.48
CA ARG A 370 -4.43 17.13 12.03
C ARG A 370 -3.30 17.49 11.06
N ILE A 371 -2.06 17.07 11.35
CA ILE A 371 -0.88 17.30 10.51
C ILE A 371 -1.03 16.58 9.17
N LEU A 372 -1.42 15.30 9.19
CA LEU A 372 -1.47 14.50 7.97
C LEU A 372 -2.74 14.74 7.14
N ARG A 373 -3.82 15.28 7.72
CA ARG A 373 -5.12 15.41 7.04
C ARG A 373 -5.05 16.22 5.76
N HIS A 374 -4.35 17.34 5.81
CA HIS A 374 -4.22 18.29 4.69
C HIS A 374 -3.01 17.99 3.80
N ARG A 375 -2.22 16.96 4.10
CA ARG A 375 -0.98 16.64 3.36
C ARG A 375 -1.22 16.44 1.86
N ARG A 376 -2.32 15.80 1.46
CA ARG A 376 -2.61 15.57 0.02
C ARG A 376 -3.00 16.84 -0.71
N CYS A 377 -3.82 17.69 -0.08
CA CYS A 377 -4.15 19.00 -0.60
C CYS A 377 -2.85 19.77 -0.92
N PHE A 378 -1.90 19.79 0.03
CA PHE A 378 -0.59 20.40 -0.19
C PHE A 378 0.20 19.74 -1.32
N GLN A 379 0.18 18.41 -1.42
CA GLN A 379 0.81 17.69 -2.54
C GLN A 379 0.21 18.05 -3.91
N HIS A 380 -1.10 18.27 -3.99
CA HIS A 380 -1.74 18.71 -5.24
C HIS A 380 -1.27 20.11 -5.64
N HIS A 381 -1.18 21.05 -4.70
CA HIS A 381 -0.61 22.38 -4.94
C HIS A 381 0.86 22.31 -5.37
N GLN A 382 1.68 21.48 -4.73
CA GLN A 382 3.08 21.28 -5.13
C GLN A 382 3.22 20.69 -6.53
N LEU A 383 2.39 19.72 -6.88
CA LEU A 383 2.39 19.11 -8.22
C LEU A 383 2.08 20.16 -9.30
N ALA A 384 1.05 20.98 -9.07
CA ALA A 384 0.71 22.07 -9.99
C ALA A 384 1.83 23.12 -10.09
N ALA A 385 2.44 23.51 -8.97
CA ALA A 385 3.51 24.51 -8.96
C ALA A 385 4.81 24.03 -9.65
N ALA A 386 5.22 22.78 -9.43
CA ALA A 386 6.47 22.24 -9.99
C ALA A 386 6.47 22.17 -11.53
N HIS A 387 5.29 22.05 -12.14
CA HIS A 387 5.15 22.00 -13.59
C HIS A 387 4.93 23.39 -14.20
N ALA A 388 4.35 24.35 -13.46
CA ALA A 388 4.33 25.75 -13.87
C ALA A 388 5.74 26.34 -14.04
N THR A 389 6.72 25.88 -13.27
CA THR A 389 8.12 26.35 -13.33
C THR A 389 8.96 25.75 -14.45
N LYS A 390 8.55 24.64 -15.08
CA LYS A 390 9.35 23.94 -16.10
C LYS A 390 9.15 24.47 -17.52
N THR A 391 8.23 25.41 -17.73
CA THR A 391 7.79 25.85 -19.07
C THR A 391 8.36 27.22 -19.48
N SER A 392 9.55 27.62 -19.01
CA SER A 392 10.24 28.80 -19.58
C SER A 392 11.73 28.54 -19.77
N ALA A 393 12.11 28.23 -21.01
CA ALA A 393 13.51 28.27 -21.47
C ALA A 393 13.82 29.57 -22.26
N ASN A 394 12.82 30.44 -22.49
CA ASN A 394 12.91 31.54 -23.47
C ASN A 394 12.73 32.95 -22.88
N GLY A 395 12.90 33.16 -21.56
CA GLY A 395 13.06 34.50 -20.98
C GLY A 395 11.85 35.45 -21.03
N ALA A 396 10.74 35.06 -21.67
CA ALA A 396 9.46 35.75 -21.56
C ALA A 396 8.64 35.09 -20.43
N ALA A 397 8.19 35.89 -19.47
CA ALA A 397 7.29 35.46 -18.41
C ALA A 397 5.87 35.30 -18.97
N GLU A 398 5.64 34.27 -19.78
CA GLU A 398 4.29 33.83 -20.11
C GLU A 398 3.84 32.87 -19.01
N GLN A 399 2.95 33.34 -18.13
CA GLN A 399 2.30 32.49 -17.13
C GLN A 399 1.52 31.40 -17.86
N CYS A 400 2.05 30.18 -17.86
CA CYS A 400 1.35 29.02 -18.39
C CYS A 400 0.16 28.72 -17.47
N HIS A 401 -1.01 29.26 -17.79
CA HIS A 401 -2.26 29.13 -17.02
C HIS A 401 -2.88 27.73 -17.08
N GLU A 402 -2.23 26.77 -17.75
CA GLU A 402 -2.82 25.49 -18.11
C GLU A 402 -2.15 24.31 -17.42
N MET A 403 -2.92 23.57 -16.63
CA MET A 403 -2.48 22.32 -16.04
C MET A 403 -2.39 21.24 -17.12
N ALA A 404 -1.28 20.49 -17.16
CA ALA A 404 -1.14 19.36 -18.08
C ALA A 404 -2.19 18.27 -17.79
N PHE A 405 -2.73 17.63 -18.84
CA PHE A 405 -3.76 16.58 -18.69
C PHE A 405 -3.33 15.42 -17.78
N SER A 406 -2.07 15.01 -17.85
CA SER A 406 -1.53 13.93 -17.01
C SER A 406 -1.52 14.30 -15.52
N ASP A 407 -1.27 15.56 -15.18
CA ASP A 407 -1.29 16.04 -13.79
C ASP A 407 -2.71 16.29 -13.30
N ALA A 408 -3.57 16.87 -14.14
CA ALA A 408 -5.00 16.99 -13.89
C ALA A 408 -5.61 15.62 -13.56
N GLN A 409 -5.24 14.59 -14.33
CA GLN A 409 -5.71 13.23 -14.08
C GLN A 409 -5.13 12.58 -12.82
N LYS A 410 -3.87 12.84 -12.46
CA LYS A 410 -3.28 12.38 -11.19
C LYS A 410 -4.02 12.98 -9.99
N ILE A 411 -4.32 14.28 -10.05
CA ILE A 411 -5.08 14.99 -9.00
C ILE A 411 -6.51 14.42 -8.94
N TYR A 412 -7.19 14.31 -10.08
CA TYR A 412 -8.53 13.73 -10.16
C TYR A 412 -8.57 12.29 -9.59
N SER A 413 -7.59 11.45 -9.96
CA SER A 413 -7.45 10.08 -9.44
C SER A 413 -7.17 10.03 -7.94
N SER A 414 -6.42 11.00 -7.41
CA SER A 414 -6.17 11.15 -5.97
C SER A 414 -7.47 11.50 -5.24
N LEU A 415 -8.26 12.44 -5.76
CA LEU A 415 -9.56 12.80 -5.22
C LEU A 415 -10.54 11.62 -5.24
N PHE A 416 -10.63 10.93 -6.38
CA PHE A 416 -11.58 9.84 -6.61
C PHE A 416 -11.27 8.57 -5.82
N ASN A 417 -9.98 8.20 -5.67
CA ASN A 417 -9.60 6.92 -5.07
C ASN A 417 -9.13 7.06 -3.60
N LYS A 418 -8.66 8.25 -3.19
CA LYS A 418 -8.01 8.45 -1.87
C LYS A 418 -8.68 9.50 -0.99
N GLU A 419 -9.05 10.66 -1.53
CA GLU A 419 -9.58 11.76 -0.72
C GLU A 419 -11.08 11.58 -0.42
N PHE A 420 -11.91 11.45 -1.45
CA PHE A 420 -13.38 11.50 -1.34
C PHE A 420 -14.11 10.35 -2.03
N PRO A 421 -13.65 9.08 -2.01
CA PRO A 421 -14.16 8.05 -2.93
C PRO A 421 -15.66 7.76 -2.78
N PHE A 422 -16.22 7.97 -1.59
CA PHE A 422 -17.61 7.68 -1.31
C PHE A 422 -18.49 8.76 -1.94
N MET A 423 -18.27 10.03 -1.60
CA MET A 423 -19.03 11.13 -2.18
C MET A 423 -18.75 11.35 -3.66
N PHE A 424 -17.53 11.09 -4.13
CA PHE A 424 -17.25 11.17 -5.57
C PHE A 424 -18.11 10.18 -6.37
N MET A 425 -18.13 8.91 -5.95
CA MET A 425 -18.95 7.90 -6.61
C MET A 425 -20.45 8.15 -6.44
N LYS A 426 -20.88 8.62 -5.27
CA LYS A 426 -22.28 9.07 -5.10
C LYS A 426 -22.61 10.23 -6.02
N GLY A 427 -21.71 11.19 -6.20
CA GLY A 427 -21.82 12.27 -7.18
C GLY A 427 -22.08 11.77 -8.59
N ILE A 428 -21.28 10.80 -9.06
CA ILE A 428 -21.50 10.18 -10.38
C ILE A 428 -22.87 9.49 -10.45
N GLN A 429 -23.30 8.80 -9.39
CA GLN A 429 -24.65 8.19 -9.35
C GLN A 429 -25.77 9.25 -9.36
N PHE A 430 -25.60 10.38 -8.65
CA PHE A 430 -26.55 11.49 -8.66
C PHE A 430 -26.56 12.27 -9.98
N ALA A 431 -25.44 12.28 -10.71
CA ALA A 431 -25.38 12.86 -12.05
C ALA A 431 -26.35 12.13 -13.00
N LEU A 432 -26.48 10.79 -12.88
CA LEU A 432 -27.46 10.02 -13.64
C LEU A 432 -28.91 10.48 -13.36
N PHE A 433 -29.26 10.75 -12.10
CA PHE A 433 -30.59 11.26 -11.77
C PHE A 433 -30.86 12.64 -12.40
N ARG A 434 -29.85 13.53 -12.43
CA ARG A 434 -29.96 14.82 -13.14
C ARG A 434 -30.16 14.63 -14.64
N GLN A 435 -29.46 13.68 -15.24
CA GLN A 435 -29.65 13.33 -16.66
C GLN A 435 -31.06 12.79 -16.93
N TYR A 436 -31.62 11.98 -16.02
CA TYR A 436 -32.99 11.47 -16.14
C TYR A 436 -34.07 12.54 -15.98
N ALA A 437 -33.74 13.70 -15.40
CA ALA A 437 -34.67 14.82 -15.23
C ALA A 437 -34.88 15.64 -16.51
N VAL A 438 -34.05 15.40 -17.55
CA VAL A 438 -34.16 16.07 -18.85
C VAL A 438 -34.95 15.18 -19.82
N PRO A 439 -36.13 15.61 -20.32
CA PRO A 439 -36.99 14.77 -21.16
C PRO A 439 -36.36 14.24 -22.44
N SER A 440 -35.53 15.04 -23.14
CA SER A 440 -34.81 14.60 -24.34
C SER A 440 -33.91 13.40 -24.04
N ILE A 441 -33.12 13.49 -22.97
CA ILE A 441 -32.24 12.41 -22.51
C ILE A 441 -33.06 11.21 -22.02
N ALA A 442 -34.08 11.45 -21.19
CA ALA A 442 -34.90 10.39 -20.61
C ALA A 442 -35.60 9.54 -21.68
N SER A 443 -36.19 10.17 -22.70
CA SER A 443 -36.85 9.49 -23.83
C SER A 443 -35.91 8.53 -24.55
N VAL A 444 -34.67 8.96 -24.83
CA VAL A 444 -33.65 8.13 -25.48
C VAL A 444 -33.31 6.90 -24.64
N LEU A 445 -33.08 7.11 -23.34
CA LEU A 445 -32.66 6.04 -22.44
C LEU A 445 -33.82 5.06 -22.15
N ALA A 446 -35.06 5.55 -22.05
CA ALA A 446 -36.26 4.74 -21.86
C ALA A 446 -36.52 3.83 -23.07
N ARG A 447 -36.42 4.36 -24.30
CA ARG A 447 -36.59 3.60 -25.55
C ARG A 447 -35.57 2.48 -25.74
N SER A 448 -34.35 2.65 -25.22
CA SER A 448 -33.30 1.64 -25.35
C SER A 448 -33.61 0.30 -24.64
N ASN A 449 -34.59 0.30 -23.72
CA ASN A 449 -34.96 -0.82 -22.84
C ASN A 449 -33.79 -1.41 -22.00
N ARG A 450 -32.60 -0.80 -22.05
CA ARG A 450 -31.43 -1.20 -21.27
C ARG A 450 -31.37 -0.54 -19.89
N LEU A 451 -32.04 0.61 -19.74
CA LEU A 451 -32.08 1.38 -18.48
C LEU A 451 -33.48 1.50 -17.87
N SER A 452 -34.53 1.14 -18.59
CA SER A 452 -35.91 1.09 -18.09
C SER A 452 -36.35 -0.31 -17.65
N CYS A 453 -35.67 -1.37 -18.12
CA CYS A 453 -35.95 -2.75 -17.71
C CYS A 453 -35.07 -3.18 -16.52
N PRO A 454 -35.66 -3.62 -15.39
CA PRO A 454 -34.92 -4.10 -14.22
C PRO A 454 -33.91 -5.23 -14.51
N LYS A 455 -34.17 -6.08 -15.52
CA LYS A 455 -33.27 -7.18 -15.90
C LYS A 455 -32.00 -6.70 -16.60
N ASN A 456 -32.06 -5.60 -17.35
CA ASN A 456 -30.96 -5.14 -18.22
C ASN A 456 -30.05 -4.08 -17.56
N ILE A 457 -30.59 -3.31 -16.60
CA ILE A 457 -29.84 -2.25 -15.90
C ILE A 457 -28.51 -2.73 -15.32
N PRO A 458 -28.41 -3.91 -14.65
CA PRO A 458 -27.17 -4.26 -13.97
C PRO A 458 -25.98 -4.40 -14.92
N LEU A 459 -26.19 -5.02 -16.08
CA LEU A 459 -25.18 -5.12 -17.13
C LEU A 459 -24.87 -3.73 -17.71
N ARG A 460 -25.90 -2.97 -18.08
CA ARG A 460 -25.71 -1.64 -18.68
C ARG A 460 -24.95 -0.69 -17.75
N TYR A 461 -25.26 -0.70 -16.46
CA TYR A 461 -24.54 0.08 -15.45
C TYR A 461 -23.08 -0.38 -15.34
N ALA A 462 -22.83 -1.70 -15.33
CA ALA A 462 -21.47 -2.24 -15.25
C ALA A 462 -20.61 -1.85 -16.45
N GLU A 463 -21.16 -1.90 -17.67
CA GLU A 463 -20.45 -1.47 -18.90
C GLU A 463 -20.14 0.03 -18.87
N THR A 464 -21.13 0.87 -18.55
CA THR A 464 -20.95 2.32 -18.48
C THR A 464 -19.92 2.69 -17.41
N GLU A 465 -19.97 2.06 -16.24
CA GLU A 465 -19.02 2.32 -15.16
C GLU A 465 -17.59 1.95 -15.58
N ILE A 466 -17.37 0.81 -16.23
CA ILE A 466 -16.03 0.43 -16.69
C ILE A 466 -15.50 1.45 -17.69
N LEU A 467 -16.26 1.78 -18.74
CA LEU A 467 -15.81 2.72 -19.77
C LEU A 467 -15.48 4.09 -19.14
N PHE A 468 -16.36 4.60 -18.29
CA PHE A 468 -16.14 5.86 -17.57
C PHE A 468 -14.86 5.83 -16.73
N LEU A 469 -14.69 4.80 -15.89
CA LEU A 469 -13.53 4.70 -15.01
C LEU A 469 -12.23 4.58 -15.81
N GLU A 470 -12.25 3.90 -16.96
CA GLU A 470 -11.05 3.74 -17.78
C GLU A 470 -10.61 5.07 -18.42
N PHE A 471 -11.50 5.83 -19.06
CA PHE A 471 -11.08 7.12 -19.63
C PHE A 471 -10.93 8.23 -18.58
N ALA A 472 -11.56 8.13 -17.40
CA ALA A 472 -11.42 9.14 -16.35
C ALA A 472 -10.16 8.94 -15.49
N LEU A 473 -9.77 7.69 -15.20
CA LEU A 473 -8.74 7.38 -14.20
C LEU A 473 -7.44 6.78 -14.76
N ARG A 474 -7.42 6.25 -15.99
CA ARG A 474 -6.19 5.72 -16.61
C ARG A 474 -5.41 6.81 -17.28
N GLU A 475 -4.09 6.74 -17.17
CA GLU A 475 -3.15 7.70 -17.77
C GLU A 475 -3.58 8.16 -19.17
N TRP A 476 -3.63 9.47 -19.34
CA TRP A 476 -4.06 10.15 -20.55
C TRP A 476 -3.28 9.64 -21.76
N GLY A 477 -3.99 9.25 -22.83
CA GLY A 477 -3.36 8.70 -24.03
C GLY A 477 -2.88 7.26 -23.91
N SER A 478 -2.97 6.61 -22.74
CA SER A 478 -2.68 5.18 -22.62
C SER A 478 -3.64 4.34 -23.47
N ARG A 479 -3.24 3.11 -23.82
CA ARG A 479 -4.06 2.18 -24.61
C ARG A 479 -5.46 1.97 -24.00
N SER A 480 -5.55 1.74 -22.69
CA SER A 480 -6.83 1.58 -21.99
C SER A 480 -7.71 2.81 -22.09
N TRP A 481 -7.11 4.00 -21.94
CA TRP A 481 -7.79 5.27 -22.10
C TRP A 481 -8.35 5.44 -23.52
N LEU A 482 -7.49 5.22 -24.54
CA LEU A 482 -7.85 5.32 -25.96
C LEU A 482 -8.97 4.35 -26.34
N GLN A 483 -8.91 3.10 -25.88
CA GLN A 483 -9.94 2.12 -26.19
C GLN A 483 -11.30 2.50 -25.59
N ALA A 484 -11.32 2.96 -24.33
CA ALA A 484 -12.55 3.35 -23.65
C ALA A 484 -13.16 4.61 -24.27
N ILE A 485 -12.36 5.65 -24.54
CA ILE A 485 -12.85 6.91 -25.10
C ILE A 485 -13.30 6.74 -26.55
N THR A 486 -12.58 5.98 -27.39
CA THR A 486 -12.96 5.73 -28.78
C THR A 486 -14.26 4.93 -28.88
N ARG A 487 -14.41 3.90 -28.03
CA ARG A 487 -15.67 3.14 -27.98
C ARG A 487 -16.85 4.02 -27.56
N THR A 488 -16.64 4.87 -26.56
CA THR A 488 -17.67 5.81 -26.09
C THR A 488 -18.01 6.84 -27.19
N LYS A 489 -16.99 7.40 -27.85
CA LYS A 489 -17.15 8.33 -28.96
C LYS A 489 -17.96 7.72 -30.10
N ALA A 490 -17.63 6.51 -30.54
CA ALA A 490 -18.34 5.85 -31.64
C ALA A 490 -19.84 5.66 -31.35
N MET A 491 -20.19 5.28 -30.11
CA MET A 491 -21.59 5.17 -29.69
C MET A 491 -22.30 6.52 -29.72
N HIS A 492 -21.69 7.55 -29.12
CA HIS A 492 -22.28 8.89 -29.03
C HIS A 492 -22.35 9.61 -30.38
N GLU A 493 -21.37 9.44 -31.25
CA GLU A 493 -21.38 9.97 -32.61
C GLU A 493 -22.50 9.34 -33.45
N THR A 494 -22.72 8.03 -33.30
CA THR A 494 -23.84 7.35 -33.95
C THR A 494 -25.19 7.90 -33.46
N MET A 495 -25.34 8.16 -32.16
CA MET A 495 -26.56 8.74 -31.60
C MET A 495 -26.81 10.17 -32.12
N ARG A 496 -25.77 11.00 -32.17
CA ARG A 496 -25.85 12.37 -32.70
C ARG A 496 -26.19 12.41 -34.17
N LYS A 497 -25.51 11.62 -35.00
CA LYS A 497 -25.78 11.52 -36.45
C LYS A 497 -27.21 11.08 -36.77
N ARG A 498 -27.81 10.27 -35.90
CA ARG A 498 -29.21 9.82 -36.02
C ARG A 498 -30.23 10.79 -35.41
N GLY A 499 -29.78 11.95 -34.89
CA GLY A 499 -30.65 12.92 -34.23
C GLY A 499 -31.29 12.40 -32.94
N ILE A 500 -30.73 11.33 -32.35
CA ILE A 500 -31.27 10.71 -31.13
C ILE A 500 -30.89 11.55 -29.92
N ALA A 501 -29.66 12.07 -29.89
CA ALA A 501 -29.16 12.93 -28.82
C ALA A 501 -28.59 14.21 -29.41
N THR A 502 -28.89 15.36 -28.80
CA THR A 502 -28.40 16.67 -29.23
C THR A 502 -26.99 16.96 -28.70
N GLU A 503 -26.33 17.99 -29.23
CA GLU A 503 -25.05 18.48 -28.66
C GLU A 503 -25.25 18.99 -27.22
N GLU A 504 -26.38 19.65 -26.95
CA GLU A 504 -26.73 20.12 -25.59
C GLU A 504 -26.88 18.93 -24.62
N ASP A 505 -27.54 17.84 -25.03
CA ASP A 505 -27.67 16.63 -24.20
C ASP A 505 -26.30 16.03 -23.85
N MET A 506 -25.38 16.01 -24.82
CA MET A 506 -24.01 15.52 -24.64
C MET A 506 -23.22 16.43 -23.70
N LEU A 507 -23.29 17.74 -23.89
CA LEU A 507 -22.64 18.72 -23.01
C LEU A 507 -23.21 18.66 -21.59
N PHE A 508 -24.53 18.51 -21.44
CA PHE A 508 -25.20 18.36 -20.14
C PHE A 508 -24.77 17.09 -19.41
N THR A 509 -24.65 15.98 -20.14
CA THR A 509 -24.13 14.72 -19.60
C THR A 509 -22.68 14.89 -19.11
N LEU A 510 -21.83 15.56 -19.89
CA LEU A 510 -20.45 15.87 -19.50
C LEU A 510 -20.40 16.78 -18.26
N ALA A 511 -21.21 17.85 -18.25
CA ALA A 511 -21.28 18.83 -17.18
C ALA A 511 -21.67 18.20 -15.85
N THR A 512 -22.78 17.44 -15.84
CA THR A 512 -23.26 16.77 -14.62
C THR A 512 -22.25 15.77 -14.06
N LEU A 513 -21.49 15.06 -14.90
CA LEU A 513 -20.42 14.17 -14.46
C LEU A 513 -19.22 14.93 -13.85
N ALA A 514 -18.94 16.16 -14.30
CA ALA A 514 -17.87 17.00 -13.78
C ALA A 514 -18.25 17.68 -12.46
N THR A 515 -19.46 18.26 -12.39
CA THR A 515 -19.86 19.19 -11.33
C THR A 515 -20.58 18.50 -10.18
N GLN A 516 -21.41 17.48 -10.44
CA GLN A 516 -22.23 16.86 -9.39
C GLN A 516 -21.39 16.21 -8.27
N PRO A 517 -20.26 15.53 -8.57
CA PRO A 517 -19.34 15.10 -7.52
C PRO A 517 -18.80 16.25 -6.67
N VAL A 518 -18.46 17.38 -7.29
CA VAL A 518 -17.94 18.56 -6.59
C VAL A 518 -19.01 19.18 -5.70
N GLU A 519 -20.24 19.35 -6.18
CA GLU A 519 -21.37 19.88 -5.40
C GLU A 519 -21.64 19.05 -4.13
N LEU A 520 -21.61 17.72 -4.25
CA LEU A 520 -21.83 16.84 -3.09
C LEU A 520 -20.63 16.83 -2.14
N ILE A 521 -19.39 16.93 -2.65
CA ILE A 521 -18.19 17.03 -1.82
C ILE A 521 -18.24 18.33 -1.01
N GLU A 522 -18.51 19.46 -1.65
CA GLU A 522 -18.61 20.76 -1.00
C GLU A 522 -19.68 20.77 0.11
N ARG A 523 -20.83 20.12 -0.16
CA ARG A 523 -21.93 20.07 0.79
C ARG A 523 -21.69 19.11 1.97
N TYR A 524 -21.07 17.95 1.74
CA TYR A 524 -21.11 16.84 2.71
C TYR A 524 -19.76 16.25 3.13
N GLU A 525 -18.65 16.60 2.46
CA GLU A 525 -17.32 16.17 2.88
C GLU A 525 -16.65 17.19 3.81
N TRP A 526 -15.50 16.82 4.36
CA TRP A 526 -14.79 17.59 5.40
C TRP A 526 -14.14 18.88 4.91
N ARG A 527 -13.98 19.06 3.60
CA ARG A 527 -13.53 20.30 2.95
C ARG A 527 -14.08 20.40 1.52
N ALA A 528 -14.13 21.62 1.00
CA ALA A 528 -14.30 21.87 -0.43
C ALA A 528 -13.03 21.51 -1.22
N LEU A 529 -13.17 21.38 -2.53
CA LEU A 529 -12.03 21.31 -3.44
C LEU A 529 -11.35 22.68 -3.53
N THR A 530 -10.02 22.69 -3.68
CA THR A 530 -9.28 23.94 -3.93
C THR A 530 -9.32 24.35 -5.40
N ASP A 531 -8.98 25.59 -5.72
CA ASP A 531 -8.92 26.08 -7.11
C ASP A 531 -7.99 25.23 -7.99
N VAL A 532 -6.90 24.70 -7.42
CA VAL A 532 -6.00 23.77 -8.13
C VAL A 532 -6.71 22.45 -8.45
N GLU A 533 -7.49 21.93 -7.51
CA GLU A 533 -8.26 20.70 -7.70
C GLU A 533 -9.45 20.90 -8.65
N LEU A 534 -10.11 22.07 -8.61
CA LEU A 534 -11.14 22.45 -9.58
C LEU A 534 -10.55 22.64 -10.98
N CYS A 535 -9.37 23.26 -11.08
CA CYS A 535 -8.62 23.36 -12.33
C CYS A 535 -8.31 21.98 -12.91
N ALA A 536 -7.89 21.02 -12.07
CA ALA A 536 -7.68 19.64 -12.51
C ALA A 536 -8.96 18.97 -13.04
N VAL A 537 -10.10 19.14 -12.35
CA VAL A 537 -11.39 18.63 -12.82
C VAL A 537 -11.75 19.26 -14.18
N GLY A 538 -11.66 20.59 -14.28
CA GLY A 538 -12.00 21.30 -15.51
C GLY A 538 -11.09 20.96 -16.69
N THR A 539 -9.77 20.92 -16.49
CA THR A 539 -8.80 20.49 -17.51
C THR A 539 -9.14 19.08 -18.00
N LEU A 540 -9.35 18.12 -17.08
CA LEU A 540 -9.64 16.74 -17.46
C LEU A 540 -10.93 16.63 -18.27
N TYR A 541 -12.02 17.27 -17.82
CA TYR A 541 -13.31 17.18 -18.50
C TYR A 541 -13.38 17.97 -19.81
N ARG A 542 -12.63 19.07 -19.93
CA ARG A 542 -12.43 19.74 -21.22
C ARG A 542 -11.80 18.78 -22.23
N GLY A 543 -10.72 18.12 -21.84
CA GLY A 543 -10.07 17.13 -22.70
C GLY A 543 -10.99 15.96 -23.06
N ILE A 544 -11.76 15.44 -22.09
CA ILE A 544 -12.74 14.37 -22.36
C ILE A 544 -13.79 14.86 -23.37
N GLY A 545 -14.31 16.08 -23.20
CA GLY A 545 -15.26 16.70 -24.13
C GLY A 545 -14.69 16.80 -25.55
N GLU A 546 -13.45 17.28 -25.69
CA GLU A 546 -12.74 17.37 -26.96
C GLU A 546 -12.52 15.98 -27.59
N ALA A 547 -12.10 14.99 -26.81
CA ALA A 547 -11.87 13.63 -27.29
C ALA A 547 -13.16 12.97 -27.79
N LEU A 548 -14.28 13.22 -27.10
CA LEU A 548 -15.63 12.81 -27.52
C LEU A 548 -16.16 13.64 -28.69
N GLY A 549 -15.51 14.75 -29.04
CA GLY A 549 -15.92 15.67 -30.08
C GLY A 549 -17.22 16.40 -29.75
N ILE A 550 -17.44 16.74 -28.49
CA ILE A 550 -18.61 17.52 -28.03
C ILE A 550 -18.32 18.99 -28.32
N GLU A 551 -19.23 19.65 -29.04
CA GLU A 551 -19.10 21.08 -29.33
C GLU A 551 -19.69 21.91 -28.19
N TYR A 552 -18.83 22.60 -27.44
CA TYR A 552 -19.25 23.43 -26.29
C TYR A 552 -19.01 24.94 -26.48
N SER A 553 -18.30 25.34 -27.53
CA SER A 553 -17.96 26.74 -27.80
C SER A 553 -19.17 27.63 -28.06
N THR A 554 -20.26 27.05 -28.57
CA THR A 554 -21.52 27.75 -28.84
C THR A 554 -22.39 27.94 -27.59
N PHE A 555 -22.15 27.13 -26.55
CA PHE A 555 -22.99 27.07 -25.35
C PHE A 555 -22.36 27.78 -24.15
N LEU A 556 -21.04 27.70 -24.01
CA LEU A 556 -20.32 28.30 -22.90
C LEU A 556 -20.01 29.77 -23.22
N ALA A 557 -20.38 30.69 -22.32
CA ALA A 557 -19.99 32.09 -22.42
C ALA A 557 -18.51 32.24 -22.01
N LEU A 558 -17.62 32.34 -23.00
CA LEU A 558 -16.17 32.37 -22.80
C LEU A 558 -15.63 33.81 -22.88
N PRO A 559 -14.76 34.27 -21.95
CA PRO A 559 -14.13 35.59 -22.06
C PRO A 559 -13.24 35.63 -23.32
N HIS A 560 -13.37 36.68 -24.15
CA HIS A 560 -12.60 36.94 -25.40
C HIS A 560 -13.11 36.27 -26.69
N ALA A 561 -14.42 36.04 -26.83
CA ALA A 561 -15.03 35.76 -28.14
C ALA A 561 -15.21 37.01 -29.04
N SER A 562 -14.33 38.00 -28.92
CA SER A 562 -14.32 39.19 -29.79
C SER A 562 -13.32 38.99 -30.94
N ASN A 563 -13.87 38.67 -32.11
CA ASN A 563 -13.37 39.03 -33.45
C ASN A 563 -12.18 38.31 -34.10
N GLU A 564 -11.70 37.17 -33.64
CA GLU A 564 -10.78 36.39 -34.48
C GLU A 564 -10.91 34.88 -34.30
N LYS A 565 -10.97 34.14 -35.42
CA LYS A 565 -11.00 32.66 -35.49
C LYS A 565 -9.65 32.04 -35.09
N VAL A 566 -9.01 32.56 -34.04
CA VAL A 566 -7.90 31.88 -33.37
C VAL A 566 -8.52 30.80 -32.50
N SER A 567 -8.05 29.56 -32.64
CA SER A 567 -8.59 28.34 -32.03
C SER A 567 -9.04 28.52 -30.56
N LEU A 568 -10.33 28.80 -30.34
CA LEU A 568 -10.97 29.00 -29.03
C LEU A 568 -10.80 27.82 -28.05
N LYS A 569 -10.34 26.66 -28.53
CA LYS A 569 -10.18 25.44 -27.73
C LYS A 569 -8.95 25.46 -26.81
N SER A 570 -7.92 26.25 -27.11
CA SER A 570 -6.64 26.24 -26.36
C SER A 570 -6.43 27.43 -25.40
N SER A 571 -7.40 28.34 -25.26
CA SER A 571 -7.20 29.60 -24.50
C SER A 571 -7.72 29.56 -23.05
N LEU A 572 -8.60 28.62 -22.70
CA LEU A 572 -9.24 28.58 -21.37
C LEU A 572 -8.46 27.73 -20.38
N SER A 573 -8.11 28.32 -19.23
CA SER A 573 -7.62 27.53 -18.10
C SER A 573 -8.67 26.51 -17.64
N GLY A 574 -8.23 25.38 -17.09
CA GLY A 574 -9.13 24.35 -16.56
C GLY A 574 -10.12 24.90 -15.54
N LEU A 575 -9.69 25.84 -14.70
CA LEU A 575 -10.54 26.47 -13.68
C LEU A 575 -11.68 27.30 -14.32
N GLN A 576 -11.36 28.12 -15.32
CA GLN A 576 -12.36 28.91 -16.04
C GLN A 576 -13.35 28.00 -16.79
N PHE A 577 -12.85 26.94 -17.43
CA PHE A 577 -13.70 25.95 -18.08
C PHE A 577 -14.67 25.30 -17.09
N TYR A 578 -14.20 24.89 -15.90
CA TYR A 578 -15.05 24.32 -14.86
C TYR A 578 -16.18 25.30 -14.45
N HIS A 579 -15.86 26.56 -14.18
CA HIS A 579 -16.86 27.55 -13.78
C HIS A 579 -17.86 27.87 -14.91
N ALA A 580 -17.39 28.00 -16.15
CA ALA A 580 -18.25 28.20 -17.31
C ALA A 580 -19.22 27.02 -17.49
N LEU A 581 -18.71 25.79 -17.38
CA LEU A 581 -19.50 24.56 -17.49
C LEU A 581 -20.53 24.45 -16.36
N HIS A 582 -20.15 24.78 -15.12
CA HIS A 582 -21.04 24.75 -13.96
C HIS A 582 -22.15 25.80 -14.04
N SER A 583 -21.80 27.02 -14.43
CA SER A 583 -22.76 28.11 -14.64
C SER A 583 -23.75 27.76 -15.76
N TRP A 584 -23.25 27.26 -16.90
CA TRP A 584 -24.09 26.81 -18.01
C TRP A 584 -25.03 25.68 -17.59
N GLN A 585 -24.54 24.68 -16.85
CA GLN A 585 -25.37 23.60 -16.35
C GLN A 585 -26.53 24.13 -15.49
N LYS A 586 -26.28 25.07 -14.58
CA LYS A 586 -27.35 25.62 -13.72
C LYS A 586 -28.42 26.34 -14.53
N SER A 587 -28.01 27.11 -15.54
CA SER A 587 -28.94 27.75 -16.47
C SER A 587 -29.74 26.71 -17.26
N TYR A 588 -29.08 25.66 -17.74
CA TYR A 588 -29.71 24.57 -18.49
C TYR A 588 -30.74 23.81 -17.65
N GLU A 589 -30.39 23.44 -16.41
CA GLU A 589 -31.29 22.75 -15.47
C GLU A 589 -32.57 23.55 -15.20
N ALA A 590 -32.48 24.88 -15.12
CA ALA A 590 -33.61 25.75 -14.79
C ALA A 590 -34.74 25.69 -15.83
N HIS A 591 -34.43 25.40 -17.10
CA HIS A 591 -35.42 25.32 -18.17
C HIS A 591 -35.62 23.91 -18.74
N ALA A 592 -34.62 23.03 -18.67
CA ALA A 592 -34.69 21.70 -19.26
C ALA A 592 -35.31 20.63 -18.34
N PHE A 593 -35.30 20.84 -17.02
CA PHE A 593 -35.88 19.89 -16.07
C PHE A 593 -37.41 19.90 -16.16
N ALA A 594 -37.99 18.75 -16.49
CA ALA A 594 -39.44 18.60 -16.55
C ALA A 594 -39.87 17.18 -16.23
N TYR A 595 -41.04 17.07 -15.60
CA TYR A 595 -41.67 15.78 -15.32
C TYR A 595 -42.28 15.17 -16.56
N THR A 596 -41.90 13.93 -16.88
CA THR A 596 -42.56 13.07 -17.87
C THR A 596 -42.67 11.64 -17.32
N PRO A 597 -43.54 10.79 -17.90
CA PRO A 597 -43.59 9.38 -17.54
C PRO A 597 -42.22 8.68 -17.66
N ASP A 598 -41.42 9.05 -18.67
CA ASP A 598 -40.09 8.49 -18.90
C ASP A 598 -39.07 8.95 -17.82
N THR A 599 -39.11 10.22 -17.41
CA THR A 599 -38.20 10.75 -16.37
C THR A 599 -38.46 10.04 -15.04
N HIS A 600 -39.74 9.85 -14.69
CA HIS A 600 -40.14 9.13 -13.48
C HIS A 600 -39.80 7.64 -13.55
N LEU A 601 -40.04 7.00 -14.70
CA LEU A 601 -39.74 5.58 -14.91
C LEU A 601 -38.25 5.30 -14.70
N LEU A 602 -37.37 6.08 -15.34
CA LEU A 602 -35.92 5.90 -15.21
C LEU A 602 -35.44 6.14 -13.78
N ALA A 603 -35.88 7.22 -13.15
CA ALA A 603 -35.50 7.53 -11.78
C ALA A 603 -35.97 6.46 -10.79
N THR A 604 -37.20 5.98 -10.91
CA THR A 604 -37.73 4.92 -10.06
C THR A 604 -37.00 3.59 -10.30
N THR A 605 -36.69 3.26 -11.55
CA THR A 605 -35.99 2.01 -11.87
C THR A 605 -34.53 2.05 -11.38
N ALA A 606 -33.84 3.18 -11.53
CA ALA A 606 -32.50 3.39 -10.98
C ALA A 606 -32.49 3.36 -9.44
N MET A 607 -33.46 4.00 -8.79
CA MET A 607 -33.61 3.97 -7.34
C MET A 607 -33.83 2.54 -6.83
N ASN A 608 -34.67 1.76 -7.51
CA ASN A 608 -34.90 0.35 -7.22
C ASN A 608 -33.64 -0.49 -7.39
N PHE A 609 -32.83 -0.22 -8.41
CA PHE A 609 -31.54 -0.87 -8.64
C PHE A 609 -30.54 -0.55 -7.51
N PHE A 610 -30.37 0.72 -7.14
CA PHE A 610 -29.46 1.10 -6.05
C PHE A 610 -29.89 0.56 -4.68
N LEU A 611 -31.19 0.36 -4.47
CA LEU A 611 -31.77 -0.18 -3.24
C LEU A 611 -32.12 -1.68 -3.32
N CYS A 612 -31.59 -2.41 -4.31
CA CYS A 612 -31.95 -3.81 -4.52
C CYS A 612 -31.60 -4.73 -3.33
N SER A 613 -30.63 -4.34 -2.50
CA SER A 613 -30.19 -5.10 -1.32
C SER A 613 -30.98 -4.81 -0.04
N ILE A 614 -32.02 -3.97 -0.12
CA ILE A 614 -32.90 -3.63 1.01
C ILE A 614 -34.14 -4.55 0.99
N PRO A 615 -34.32 -5.45 1.98
CA PRO A 615 -35.23 -6.59 1.84
C PRO A 615 -36.72 -6.25 2.03
N THR A 616 -37.06 -5.27 2.87
CA THR A 616 -38.47 -4.98 3.21
C THR A 616 -38.99 -3.73 2.49
N LYS A 617 -40.28 -3.75 2.08
CA LYS A 617 -40.93 -2.61 1.41
C LYS A 617 -40.90 -1.33 2.26
N ILE A 618 -41.09 -1.48 3.58
CA ILE A 618 -41.06 -0.36 4.54
C ILE A 618 -39.67 0.27 4.57
N LEU A 619 -38.62 -0.54 4.75
CA LEU A 619 -37.25 -0.04 4.78
C LEU A 619 -36.82 0.53 3.43
N LYS A 620 -37.33 -0.04 2.33
CA LYS A 620 -37.09 0.49 0.97
C LYS A 620 -37.73 1.86 0.78
N SER A 621 -39.00 2.04 1.16
CA SER A 621 -39.68 3.35 1.11
C SER A 621 -38.95 4.39 1.96
N PHE A 622 -38.55 4.02 3.17
CA PHE A 622 -37.73 4.86 4.03
C PHE A 622 -36.38 5.22 3.37
N SER A 623 -35.71 4.24 2.77
CA SER A 623 -34.43 4.45 2.08
C SER A 623 -34.56 5.36 0.85
N ILE A 624 -35.67 5.27 0.11
CA ILE A 624 -35.99 6.21 -0.98
C ILE A 624 -36.08 7.62 -0.41
N SER A 625 -36.86 7.84 0.66
CA SER A 625 -36.97 9.15 1.31
C SER A 625 -35.62 9.67 1.83
N CYS A 626 -34.73 8.81 2.30
CA CYS A 626 -33.37 9.20 2.67
C CYS A 626 -32.53 9.65 1.46
N LEU A 627 -32.63 8.95 0.32
CA LEU A 627 -31.87 9.27 -0.89
C LEU A 627 -32.39 10.49 -1.65
N THR A 628 -33.63 10.93 -1.39
CA THR A 628 -34.16 12.18 -1.96
C THR A 628 -33.73 13.43 -1.19
N VAL A 629 -33.15 13.30 0.02
CA VAL A 629 -32.58 14.41 0.80
C VAL A 629 -31.48 15.18 0.06
N PRO A 630 -30.44 14.52 -0.51
CA PRO A 630 -29.40 15.24 -1.25
C PRO A 630 -29.84 15.82 -2.60
N MET A 631 -30.99 15.40 -3.13
CA MET A 631 -31.56 15.96 -4.37
C MET A 631 -32.10 17.37 -4.08
N ASP A 632 -31.93 18.32 -4.99
CA ASP A 632 -32.58 19.63 -4.85
C ASP A 632 -34.06 19.56 -5.28
N LEU A 633 -34.81 20.62 -5.00
CA LEU A 633 -36.24 20.67 -5.32
C LEU A 633 -36.52 20.55 -6.83
N PRO A 634 -35.82 21.28 -7.74
CA PRO A 634 -36.03 21.13 -9.17
C PRO A 634 -35.83 19.69 -9.66
N LEU A 635 -34.75 19.02 -9.22
CA LEU A 635 -34.49 17.63 -9.58
C LEU A 635 -35.62 16.71 -9.10
N ARG A 636 -36.04 16.81 -7.83
CA ARG A 636 -37.11 15.96 -7.28
C ARG A 636 -38.42 16.12 -8.03
N THR A 637 -38.79 17.35 -8.35
CA THR A 637 -40.01 17.66 -9.11
C THR A 637 -39.97 17.04 -10.49
N ALA A 638 -38.85 17.19 -11.21
CA ALA A 638 -38.70 16.69 -12.59
C ALA A 638 -38.69 15.15 -12.70
N ILE A 639 -38.31 14.43 -11.64
CA ILE A 639 -38.35 12.96 -11.62
C ILE A 639 -39.52 12.39 -10.80
N GLY A 640 -40.38 13.25 -10.25
CA GLY A 640 -41.60 12.85 -9.54
C GLY A 640 -41.37 12.20 -8.17
N PHE A 641 -40.30 12.56 -7.45
CA PHE A 641 -40.11 12.13 -6.07
C PHE A 641 -40.64 13.16 -5.08
N SER A 642 -41.37 12.70 -4.06
CA SER A 642 -41.89 13.55 -2.99
C SER A 642 -40.75 14.17 -2.16
N SER A 643 -40.95 15.39 -1.69
CA SER A 643 -40.04 16.03 -0.73
C SER A 643 -39.95 15.21 0.57
N PRO A 644 -38.75 14.95 1.09
CA PRO A 644 -38.59 14.25 2.36
C PRO A 644 -39.14 15.10 3.51
N SER A 645 -39.56 14.45 4.60
CA SER A 645 -40.01 15.20 5.77
C SER A 645 -38.88 16.09 6.32
N PRO A 646 -39.16 17.31 6.80
CA PRO A 646 -38.12 18.21 7.33
C PRO A 646 -37.32 17.60 8.48
N THR A 647 -37.95 16.73 9.29
CA THR A 647 -37.29 15.99 10.36
C THR A 647 -36.32 14.96 9.81
N LEU A 648 -36.71 14.17 8.79
CA LEU A 648 -35.80 13.22 8.16
C LEU A 648 -34.61 13.93 7.51
N ALA A 649 -34.86 15.03 6.78
CA ALA A 649 -33.79 15.82 6.18
C ALA A 649 -32.79 16.33 7.23
N ARG A 650 -33.28 16.83 8.38
CA ARG A 650 -32.43 17.24 9.51
C ARG A 650 -31.60 16.08 10.06
N ILE A 651 -32.19 14.90 10.25
CA ILE A 651 -31.48 13.71 10.75
C ILE A 651 -30.38 13.28 9.76
N ILE A 652 -30.69 13.19 8.47
CA ILE A 652 -29.72 12.78 7.45
C ILE A 652 -28.59 13.81 7.36
N ASN A 653 -28.89 15.11 7.31
CA ASN A 653 -27.87 16.15 7.31
C ASN A 653 -27.02 16.16 8.59
N ALA A 654 -27.64 15.94 9.76
CA ALA A 654 -26.91 15.77 11.02
C ALA A 654 -25.97 14.57 10.98
N SER A 655 -26.41 13.41 10.46
CA SER A 655 -25.57 12.22 10.32
C SER A 655 -24.37 12.44 9.40
N LEU A 656 -24.55 13.17 8.31
CA LEU A 656 -23.48 13.54 7.37
C LEU A 656 -22.52 14.56 8.00
N ASN A 657 -23.02 15.51 8.79
CA ASN A 657 -22.18 16.44 9.56
C ASN A 657 -21.37 15.74 10.67
N ILE A 658 -21.95 14.75 11.35
CA ILE A 658 -21.21 13.91 12.32
C ILE A 658 -20.11 13.14 11.60
N ARG A 659 -20.42 12.51 10.46
CA ARG A 659 -19.42 11.84 9.62
C ARG A 659 -18.31 12.80 9.20
N ARG A 660 -18.65 14.03 8.77
CA ARG A 660 -17.71 15.09 8.41
C ARG A 660 -16.73 15.36 9.56
N PHE A 661 -17.27 15.56 10.76
CA PHE A 661 -16.49 15.81 11.98
C PHE A 661 -15.54 14.64 12.29
N ILE A 662 -16.02 13.40 12.25
CA ILE A 662 -15.22 12.20 12.50
C ILE A 662 -14.09 12.09 11.46
N ILE A 663 -14.37 12.27 10.17
CA ILE A 663 -13.35 12.19 9.12
C ILE A 663 -12.28 13.27 9.29
N LEU A 664 -12.68 14.49 9.64
CA LEU A 664 -11.79 15.62 9.80
C LEU A 664 -10.86 15.47 11.01
N HIS A 665 -11.41 15.03 12.15
CA HIS A 665 -10.71 15.11 13.44
C HIS A 665 -10.23 13.76 13.98
N MET A 666 -10.80 12.64 13.54
CA MET A 666 -10.54 11.33 14.14
C MET A 666 -9.97 10.30 13.18
N LEU A 667 -9.93 10.54 11.86
CA LEU A 667 -9.46 9.55 10.89
C LEU A 667 -8.22 10.04 10.12
N LEU A 668 -7.17 9.22 10.10
CA LEU A 668 -5.96 9.46 9.31
C LEU A 668 -6.25 9.45 7.79
N PRO A 669 -5.44 10.16 6.97
CA PRO A 669 -5.50 10.02 5.52
C PRO A 669 -5.25 8.58 5.09
N ARG A 670 -6.12 8.09 4.20
CA ARG A 670 -5.97 6.79 3.52
C ARG A 670 -4.55 6.55 2.91
N PRO A 671 -3.71 5.68 3.45
CA PRO A 671 -2.43 5.37 2.84
C PRO A 671 -2.59 4.68 1.47
N ASN A 672 -1.53 4.63 0.67
CA ASN A 672 -1.56 4.08 -0.69
C ASN A 672 -2.10 2.65 -0.77
N PHE A 673 -1.84 1.80 0.23
CA PHE A 673 -2.33 0.42 0.27
C PHE A 673 -3.84 0.29 0.54
N LEU A 674 -4.49 1.36 1.03
CA LEU A 674 -5.95 1.40 1.21
C LEU A 674 -6.68 2.12 0.06
N THR A 675 -5.97 2.49 -1.02
CA THR A 675 -6.55 3.15 -2.20
C THR A 675 -7.74 2.36 -2.72
N VAL A 676 -8.90 3.03 -2.88
CA VAL A 676 -10.11 2.39 -3.41
C VAL A 676 -9.92 2.21 -4.90
N ARG A 677 -9.69 0.98 -5.36
CA ARG A 677 -9.63 0.64 -6.79
C ARG A 677 -10.95 -0.01 -7.19
N ARG A 678 -11.56 0.50 -8.26
CA ARG A 678 -12.86 0.01 -8.78
C ARG A 678 -12.72 -0.91 -9.98
N THR A 679 -11.67 -0.70 -10.78
CA THR A 679 -11.27 -1.60 -11.85
C THR A 679 -9.88 -2.17 -11.59
N VAL A 680 -9.64 -3.38 -12.08
CA VAL A 680 -8.36 -4.08 -12.06
C VAL A 680 -8.15 -4.74 -13.41
N ASP A 681 -6.91 -4.70 -13.86
CA ASP A 681 -6.47 -5.31 -15.10
C ASP A 681 -6.40 -6.84 -15.02
N VAL A 682 -6.79 -7.51 -16.10
CA VAL A 682 -6.63 -8.95 -16.30
C VAL A 682 -5.43 -9.18 -17.22
N GLU A 683 -4.39 -9.79 -16.68
CA GLU A 683 -3.30 -10.36 -17.47
C GLU A 683 -3.78 -11.70 -18.02
N THR A 684 -3.93 -11.82 -19.34
CA THR A 684 -4.21 -13.10 -20.00
C THR A 684 -2.96 -13.96 -20.00
N SER A 685 -3.01 -15.08 -19.28
CA SER A 685 -1.97 -16.11 -19.21
C SER A 685 -1.95 -16.99 -20.47
N GLU A 686 -1.71 -16.39 -21.64
CA GLU A 686 -1.77 -17.11 -22.93
C GLU A 686 -0.51 -16.95 -23.81
N SER A 687 0.64 -16.54 -23.24
CA SER A 687 1.91 -16.45 -23.98
C SER A 687 3.08 -17.24 -23.37
N LEU A 688 2.82 -18.25 -22.53
CA LEU A 688 3.90 -19.06 -21.94
C LEU A 688 4.48 -20.14 -22.88
N TYR A 689 3.97 -20.27 -24.11
CA TYR A 689 4.53 -21.15 -25.14
C TYR A 689 4.35 -20.58 -26.54
N THR A 690 5.15 -19.59 -26.92
CA THR A 690 5.54 -19.41 -28.34
C THR A 690 6.99 -18.93 -28.39
N THR A 691 7.87 -19.86 -28.72
CA THR A 691 9.21 -19.60 -29.21
C THR A 691 9.14 -18.88 -30.55
N GLY A 692 9.88 -17.78 -30.68
CA GLY A 692 10.30 -17.24 -31.97
C GLY A 692 9.30 -16.32 -32.66
N ASP A 693 9.82 -15.15 -33.01
CA ASP A 693 9.40 -14.24 -34.08
C ASP A 693 8.23 -13.27 -33.88
N LYS A 694 8.65 -12.00 -33.98
CA LYS A 694 7.96 -10.78 -34.42
C LYS A 694 6.88 -10.21 -33.49
N GLU A 695 7.06 -8.92 -33.22
CA GLU A 695 6.06 -7.99 -32.69
C GLU A 695 4.70 -8.25 -33.36
N SER A 696 3.81 -8.94 -32.63
CA SER A 696 2.41 -9.06 -33.01
C SER A 696 1.55 -8.58 -31.84
N ASP A 697 0.72 -7.61 -32.18
CA ASP A 697 0.13 -6.59 -31.33
C ASP A 697 -1.16 -7.08 -30.61
N SER A 698 -1.11 -8.25 -29.98
CA SER A 698 -2.30 -8.96 -29.46
C SER A 698 -2.25 -9.25 -27.95
N TYR A 699 -2.03 -8.22 -27.12
CA TYR A 699 -2.35 -8.30 -25.69
C TYR A 699 -3.76 -7.77 -25.44
N ILE A 700 -4.76 -8.66 -25.45
CA ILE A 700 -6.14 -8.30 -25.05
C ILE A 700 -6.21 -8.26 -23.51
N LYS A 701 -6.00 -7.08 -22.95
CA LYS A 701 -6.18 -6.82 -21.51
C LYS A 701 -7.68 -6.78 -21.18
N GLY A 702 -8.18 -7.77 -20.44
CA GLY A 702 -9.53 -7.72 -19.87
C GLY A 702 -9.56 -6.76 -18.67
N ILE A 703 -10.72 -6.19 -18.34
CA ILE A 703 -10.89 -5.33 -17.16
C ILE A 703 -11.93 -5.94 -16.22
N ARG A 704 -11.59 -6.11 -14.95
CA ARG A 704 -12.50 -6.58 -13.91
C ARG A 704 -12.92 -5.46 -12.98
N ARG A 705 -14.15 -5.54 -12.50
CA ARG A 705 -14.67 -4.71 -11.41
C ARG A 705 -14.32 -5.34 -10.07
N THR A 706 -14.09 -4.50 -9.06
CA THR A 706 -13.83 -4.95 -7.68
C THR A 706 -15.09 -4.95 -6.81
N SER A 707 -16.16 -4.31 -7.26
CA SER A 707 -17.44 -4.20 -6.55
C SER A 707 -18.61 -4.13 -7.53
N TYR A 708 -19.81 -4.48 -7.06
CA TYR A 708 -21.06 -4.44 -7.82
C TYR A 708 -22.24 -4.10 -6.90
N ILE A 709 -23.40 -3.80 -7.49
CA ILE A 709 -24.60 -3.32 -6.76
C ILE A 709 -25.70 -4.38 -6.70
N GLN A 710 -25.99 -5.04 -7.83
CA GLN A 710 -27.03 -6.08 -7.90
C GLN A 710 -26.44 -7.39 -8.44
N SER A 711 -25.94 -7.35 -9.67
CA SER A 711 -25.40 -8.53 -10.37
C SER A 711 -23.89 -8.42 -10.56
N PRO A 712 -23.12 -9.51 -10.37
CA PRO A 712 -21.66 -9.49 -10.34
C PRO A 712 -21.00 -9.45 -11.73
N TYR A 713 -21.55 -8.67 -12.66
CA TYR A 713 -20.98 -8.52 -14.00
C TYR A 713 -19.53 -8.05 -13.96
N PHE A 714 -18.64 -8.80 -14.61
CA PHE A 714 -17.20 -8.57 -14.71
C PHE A 714 -16.45 -8.60 -13.36
N VAL A 715 -16.98 -9.30 -12.34
CA VAL A 715 -16.36 -9.42 -11.02
C VAL A 715 -15.84 -10.85 -10.82
N ALA A 716 -14.55 -10.99 -10.54
CA ALA A 716 -13.95 -12.30 -10.30
C ALA A 716 -14.52 -13.00 -9.04
N PRO A 717 -14.77 -14.33 -9.10
CA PRO A 717 -15.22 -15.15 -7.96
C PRO A 717 -14.10 -15.47 -6.98
N THR A 718 -13.38 -14.45 -6.51
CA THR A 718 -12.37 -14.62 -5.47
C THR A 718 -13.00 -15.03 -4.15
N ILE A 719 -12.23 -15.66 -3.25
CA ILE A 719 -12.71 -16.01 -1.91
C ILE A 719 -13.29 -14.78 -1.19
N TRP A 720 -12.67 -13.62 -1.36
CA TRP A 720 -13.17 -12.36 -0.81
C TRP A 720 -14.51 -11.91 -1.40
N ASN A 721 -14.59 -11.83 -2.74
CA ASN A 721 -15.78 -11.32 -3.43
C ASN A 721 -16.97 -12.27 -3.36
N ARG A 722 -16.74 -13.58 -3.21
CA ARG A 722 -17.77 -14.60 -3.13
C ARG A 722 -18.16 -14.97 -1.69
N TYR A 723 -17.19 -15.02 -0.76
CA TYR A 723 -17.43 -15.60 0.57
C TYR A 723 -17.15 -14.68 1.77
N LEU A 724 -16.10 -13.87 1.76
CA LEU A 724 -15.63 -13.22 3.01
C LEU A 724 -16.02 -11.75 3.15
N SER A 725 -16.27 -11.03 2.05
CA SER A 725 -16.58 -9.60 2.16
C SER A 725 -17.94 -9.36 2.85
N PRO A 726 -18.10 -8.27 3.62
CA PRO A 726 -19.38 -7.93 4.24
C PRO A 726 -20.53 -7.89 3.22
N THR A 727 -20.27 -7.36 2.02
CA THR A 727 -21.24 -7.35 0.92
C THR A 727 -21.61 -8.76 0.47
N ALA A 728 -20.65 -9.68 0.33
CA ALA A 728 -20.93 -11.05 -0.09
C ALA A 728 -21.70 -11.86 0.97
N VAL A 729 -21.46 -11.60 2.26
CA VAL A 729 -22.28 -12.14 3.35
C VAL A 729 -23.69 -11.58 3.27
N TRP A 730 -23.83 -10.25 3.18
CA TRP A 730 -25.13 -9.59 3.08
C TRP A 730 -25.94 -10.06 1.87
N TYR A 731 -25.31 -10.14 0.68
CA TYR A 731 -26.00 -10.52 -0.56
C TYR A 731 -26.51 -11.95 -0.49
N ARG A 732 -25.79 -12.88 0.15
CA ARG A 732 -26.32 -14.22 0.39
C ARG A 732 -27.50 -14.22 1.36
N VAL A 733 -27.44 -13.41 2.42
CA VAL A 733 -28.57 -13.26 3.37
C VAL A 733 -29.82 -12.74 2.67
N VAL A 734 -29.69 -11.78 1.75
CA VAL A 734 -30.83 -11.21 1.02
C VAL A 734 -31.14 -11.91 -0.32
N GLY A 735 -30.46 -13.01 -0.65
CA GLY A 735 -30.69 -13.80 -1.87
C GLY A 735 -30.26 -13.13 -3.18
N LEU A 736 -29.32 -12.18 -3.15
CA LEU A 736 -28.71 -11.58 -4.33
C LEU A 736 -27.58 -12.46 -4.90
N PRO A 737 -27.35 -12.42 -6.23
CA PRO A 737 -26.29 -13.21 -6.86
C PRO A 737 -24.90 -12.78 -6.40
N VAL A 738 -24.03 -13.77 -6.17
CA VAL A 738 -22.62 -13.55 -5.84
C VAL A 738 -21.72 -14.00 -7.01
N PRO A 739 -20.51 -13.43 -7.16
CA PRO A 739 -19.56 -13.81 -8.20
C PRO A 739 -19.36 -15.32 -8.28
N GLY A 740 -19.40 -15.87 -9.50
CA GLY A 740 -19.26 -17.30 -9.75
C GLY A 740 -20.58 -18.08 -9.77
N ASN A 741 -21.72 -17.44 -9.54
CA ASN A 741 -23.04 -17.99 -9.90
C ASN A 741 -23.29 -17.70 -11.38
N ASN A 742 -23.75 -18.67 -12.19
CA ASN A 742 -24.09 -18.45 -13.62
C ASN A 742 -23.01 -17.71 -14.43
N ASP A 743 -21.74 -17.98 -14.14
CA ASP A 743 -20.64 -17.16 -14.66
C ASP A 743 -20.39 -17.40 -16.15
N ASP A 744 -20.57 -18.64 -16.60
CA ASP A 744 -20.42 -19.06 -18.00
C ASP A 744 -21.57 -18.59 -18.89
N THR A 745 -22.71 -18.21 -18.30
CA THR A 745 -23.93 -17.84 -19.03
C THR A 745 -24.25 -16.35 -18.96
N ASP A 746 -24.05 -15.72 -17.79
CA ASP A 746 -24.62 -14.40 -17.51
C ASP A 746 -23.56 -13.35 -17.14
N TYR A 747 -22.67 -13.60 -16.19
CA TYR A 747 -21.92 -12.50 -15.52
C TYR A 747 -20.50 -12.23 -16.02
N GLN A 748 -19.91 -13.12 -16.83
CA GLN A 748 -18.62 -12.88 -17.51
C GLN A 748 -17.51 -12.43 -16.54
N SER A 749 -17.26 -13.17 -15.46
CA SER A 749 -16.21 -12.81 -14.49
C SER A 749 -14.78 -12.76 -15.05
N SER A 750 -14.58 -13.37 -16.23
CA SER A 750 -13.35 -13.29 -17.01
C SER A 750 -12.91 -11.84 -17.22
N GLY A 751 -13.85 -10.91 -17.34
CA GLY A 751 -13.64 -9.46 -17.41
C GLY A 751 -14.23 -8.85 -18.67
N TYR A 752 -14.37 -7.53 -18.67
CA TYR A 752 -14.81 -6.76 -19.82
C TYR A 752 -13.69 -6.59 -20.84
N LYS A 753 -13.95 -6.95 -22.10
CA LYS A 753 -13.03 -6.71 -23.22
C LYS A 753 -13.49 -5.49 -23.99
N VAL A 754 -12.66 -4.44 -24.01
CA VAL A 754 -12.96 -3.19 -24.74
C VAL A 754 -12.73 -3.34 -26.25
N SER A 755 -12.14 -4.45 -26.71
CA SER A 755 -11.68 -4.65 -28.09
C SER A 755 -12.74 -4.29 -29.11
N ILE A 756 -12.42 -3.29 -29.92
CA ILE A 756 -13.08 -2.99 -31.18
C ILE A 756 -12.51 -4.01 -32.18
N SER A 757 -13.34 -4.91 -32.71
CA SER A 757 -12.98 -5.53 -33.98
C SER A 757 -12.97 -4.39 -35.01
N ILE A 758 -11.78 -3.97 -35.42
CA ILE A 758 -11.60 -2.96 -36.48
C ILE A 758 -12.30 -3.42 -37.78
N ASN A 759 -12.61 -4.71 -37.92
CA ASN A 759 -13.30 -5.27 -39.08
C ASN A 759 -14.84 -5.14 -39.05
N ASN A 760 -15.48 -4.89 -37.90
CA ASN A 760 -16.95 -4.87 -37.84
C ASN A 760 -17.58 -3.49 -38.05
N CYS A 761 -16.80 -2.40 -38.11
CA CYS A 761 -17.31 -1.09 -38.51
C CYS A 761 -17.38 -0.90 -40.04
N MET A 762 -16.80 -1.79 -40.85
CA MET A 762 -16.88 -1.75 -42.31
C MET A 762 -17.88 -2.76 -42.91
N ALA A 763 -18.54 -3.57 -42.08
CA ALA A 763 -19.53 -4.56 -42.53
C ALA A 763 -20.99 -4.17 -42.25
N GLN A 764 -21.24 -3.02 -41.61
CA GLN A 764 -22.58 -2.46 -41.38
C GLN A 764 -22.59 -0.92 -41.53
N SER A 765 -21.74 -0.39 -42.43
CA SER A 765 -21.88 0.95 -43.01
C SER A 765 -22.46 0.83 -44.41
#